data_AF-A0A075P2U1-F1
#
_entry.id   AF-A0A075P2U1-F1
#
_cell.length_a   1.000
_cell.length_b   1.000
_cell.length_c   1.000
_cell.angle_alpha   90.00
_cell.angle_beta   90.00
_cell.angle_gamma   90.00
#
_symmetry.space_group_name_H-M   'P 1'
#
loop_
_entity.id
_entity.type
_entity.pdbx_description
1 polymer ?
#
loop_
_entity_poly.entity_id
_entity_poly.type
_entity_poly.pdbx_seq_one_letter_code
_entity_poly.pdbx_strand_id
1 'polypeptide(L)'
;MSRLNIQYQQRDLDFNDYNMQGFRLKNGDFVYFRDLDIDLLSNTEELNNSFSVIGPAFSLGCHTNDTFGDLLARETNLNCINFSLQGSSASTYLLDEFSEIIDKINSTKFCIVSVFSGRSVANSEFQHSGDLFTFEKLVKKGTNSLRPAHKLYEEYLEANGEEAFENLVGETVENYHESIRRLYSKIKVPIVTLWFSKRPPSKLNLSAKGNIFKKMGMFPHFLGEDTAEFLKEVSDYYVESVCADGTPQLLFDRWDGYIASVTKSSDYGYTESKYNLYYASPMMHHAAFNNIRKGAHELIDNSTSTYHEVKVTKDELTQLFNELYVPKFLSLNKKLLAYIDDYFFNAMSRSYEDSEIDYAPFWPFSSSKNSARLVRNSDLEFSLTIDRSISCNNSSVWAYLLSKSRKFHQYLECLDQAKEALDSSNFLNYAILTTPRSGSTMLSSMLANGGLGKPREHFRQASATLLNNYELFGADPDEVLDFLRYFGAVEHDNGYIFGTKLISHFVQDLEYDLLAKMNSGDFKFIYLKREDEAAQVTSILRARKSNFWHAHSNEQATKERKRLTSEELISLTTELEVEKVCNDLRDQKAFIDKKIESLNIVTLDVSYEALTSENRNIEVQAISKHLGIDELALTEAEADTVRIGSEDRFYEFVKNSILKIT
;
A
#
# COMPACT_ATOMS: atom_id res chain seq x y z
N MET A 1 12.84 29.79 25.14
CA MET A 1 12.20 29.49 23.84
C MET A 1 10.74 29.20 24.13
N SER A 2 9.87 30.20 23.96
CA SER A 2 8.42 30.05 24.15
C SER A 2 7.90 29.02 23.14
N ARG A 3 7.13 28.04 23.63
CA ARG A 3 6.50 26.99 22.80
C ARG A 3 5.79 27.65 21.61
N LEU A 4 6.16 27.28 20.39
CA LEU A 4 5.40 27.59 19.17
C LEU A 4 3.94 27.19 19.41
N ASN A 5 3.04 28.16 19.50
CA ASN A 5 1.61 27.88 19.71
C ASN A 5 0.92 27.60 18.37
N ILE A 6 1.39 26.57 17.68
CA ILE A 6 0.78 26.01 16.46
C ILE A 6 -0.44 25.10 16.78
N GLN A 7 -0.91 25.13 18.04
CA GLN A 7 -2.17 24.56 18.53
C GLN A 7 -2.42 23.10 18.10
N TYR A 8 -3.66 22.73 17.75
CA TYR A 8 -3.97 21.35 17.37
C TYR A 8 -3.38 20.98 16.02
N GLN A 9 -2.96 21.94 15.19
CA GLN A 9 -2.23 21.65 13.93
C GLN A 9 -0.86 21.03 14.19
N GLN A 10 -0.35 21.05 15.43
CA GLN A 10 0.80 20.23 15.82
C GLN A 10 0.58 18.74 15.48
N ARG A 11 -0.66 18.24 15.60
CA ARG A 11 -1.00 16.87 15.20
C ARG A 11 -1.01 16.71 13.68
N ASP A 12 -1.29 17.77 12.94
CA ASP A 12 -1.39 17.75 11.49
C ASP A 12 -0.02 17.63 10.82
N LEU A 13 1.04 18.06 11.52
CA LEU A 13 2.44 17.84 11.13
C LEU A 13 2.81 16.37 11.01
N ASP A 14 2.07 15.49 11.70
CA ASP A 14 2.27 14.05 11.53
C ASP A 14 1.61 13.57 10.23
N PHE A 15 0.70 14.30 9.59
CA PHE A 15 -0.04 13.82 8.41
C PHE A 15 0.30 14.57 7.10
N ASN A 16 0.73 15.84 7.18
CA ASN A 16 0.89 16.74 6.02
C ASN A 16 2.20 17.56 6.04
N ASP A 17 2.58 18.05 4.86
CA ASP A 17 3.61 19.08 4.69
C ASP A 17 3.07 20.48 4.98
N TYR A 18 2.95 20.83 6.26
CA TYR A 18 2.68 22.21 6.64
C TYR A 18 3.99 22.98 6.78
N ASN A 19 4.22 23.95 5.92
CA ASN A 19 5.16 25.02 6.21
C ASN A 19 4.45 26.12 7.02
N MET A 20 4.42 25.99 8.35
CA MET A 20 3.80 27.00 9.20
C MET A 20 4.72 28.21 9.35
N GLN A 21 4.32 29.35 8.81
CA GLN A 21 5.08 30.59 8.88
C GLN A 21 4.39 31.59 9.81
N GLY A 22 5.20 32.23 10.66
CA GLY A 22 4.73 33.16 11.68
C GLY A 22 4.54 34.57 11.11
N PHE A 23 3.32 35.09 11.22
CA PHE A 23 2.98 36.47 10.98
C PHE A 23 2.87 37.22 12.30
N ARG A 24 3.58 38.35 12.43
CA ARG A 24 3.57 39.16 13.65
C ARG A 24 2.40 40.15 13.60
N LEU A 25 1.49 40.03 14.56
CA LEU A 25 0.37 40.96 14.75
C LEU A 25 0.82 42.30 15.35
N LYS A 26 -0.06 43.30 15.25
CA LYS A 26 0.17 44.66 15.75
C LYS A 26 0.47 44.73 17.26
N ASN A 27 -0.14 43.84 18.04
CA ASN A 27 0.10 43.76 19.49
C ASN A 27 1.45 43.09 19.84
N GLY A 28 2.18 42.58 18.84
CA GLY A 28 3.46 41.90 18.99
C GLY A 28 3.37 40.38 19.04
N ASP A 29 2.17 39.80 19.12
CA ASP A 29 1.96 38.35 19.12
C ASP A 29 2.19 37.75 17.73
N PHE A 30 2.41 36.44 17.67
CA PHE A 30 2.55 35.71 16.41
C PHE A 30 1.33 34.83 16.15
N VAL A 31 0.79 34.93 14.93
CA VAL A 31 -0.16 34.00 14.33
C VAL A 31 0.59 33.14 13.32
N TYR A 32 0.31 31.85 13.24
CA TYR A 32 0.95 30.98 12.27
C TYR A 32 -0.04 30.60 11.18
N PHE A 33 0.35 30.81 9.93
CA PHE A 33 -0.42 30.47 8.74
C PHE A 33 0.29 29.37 7.97
N ARG A 34 -0.50 28.51 7.31
CA ARG A 34 0.01 27.43 6.49
C ARG A 34 0.52 27.98 5.15
N ASP A 35 1.72 27.57 4.79
CA ASP A 35 2.38 27.82 3.50
C ASP A 35 2.41 29.32 3.14
N LEU A 36 2.44 30.18 4.17
CA LEU A 36 2.46 31.63 3.99
C LEU A 36 3.87 32.08 3.62
N ASP A 37 4.02 32.61 2.40
CA ASP A 37 5.27 33.22 1.95
C ASP A 37 5.36 34.68 2.44
N ILE A 38 6.28 34.94 3.38
CA ILE A 38 6.50 36.27 3.96
C ILE A 38 7.16 37.21 2.94
N ASP A 39 8.02 36.68 2.06
CA ASP A 39 8.70 37.49 1.05
C ASP A 39 7.66 38.02 0.05
N LEU A 40 6.71 37.17 -0.32
CA LEU A 40 5.56 37.54 -1.15
C LEU A 40 4.70 38.65 -0.51
N LEU A 41 4.48 38.63 0.80
CA LEU A 41 3.75 39.68 1.49
C LEU A 41 4.46 41.04 1.47
N SER A 42 5.79 41.05 1.28
CA SER A 42 6.60 42.27 1.22
C SER A 42 6.72 42.81 -0.21
N ASN A 43 6.50 41.98 -1.23
CA ASN A 43 6.56 42.35 -2.64
C ASN A 43 5.18 42.79 -3.18
N THR A 44 5.02 44.09 -3.44
CA THR A 44 3.73 44.64 -3.90
C THR A 44 3.29 44.09 -5.26
N GLU A 45 4.21 43.82 -6.17
CA GLU A 45 3.87 43.30 -7.51
C GLU A 45 3.35 41.86 -7.42
N GLU A 46 4.03 41.01 -6.65
CA GLU A 46 3.59 39.62 -6.42
C GLU A 46 2.29 39.56 -5.62
N LEU A 47 2.14 40.40 -4.61
CA LEU A 47 0.91 40.50 -3.81
C LEU A 47 -0.30 40.90 -4.66
N ASN A 48 -0.12 41.87 -5.58
CA ASN A 48 -1.14 42.25 -6.55
C ASN A 48 -1.43 41.13 -7.57
N ASN A 49 -0.49 40.20 -7.78
CA ASN A 49 -0.67 38.99 -8.58
C ASN A 49 -1.06 37.76 -7.73
N SER A 50 -1.74 37.98 -6.61
CA SER A 50 -2.20 36.94 -5.69
C SER A 50 -3.73 36.98 -5.51
N PHE A 51 -4.29 35.91 -4.96
CA PHE A 51 -5.60 35.93 -4.30
C PHE A 51 -5.44 35.50 -2.84
N SER A 52 -6.37 35.91 -1.99
CA SER A 52 -6.35 35.57 -0.56
C SER A 52 -7.45 34.58 -0.20
N VAL A 53 -7.21 33.78 0.84
CA VAL A 53 -8.21 32.87 1.43
C VAL A 53 -8.31 33.14 2.92
N ILE A 54 -9.53 33.35 3.42
CA ILE A 54 -9.83 33.33 4.85
C ILE A 54 -10.93 32.29 5.12
N GLY A 55 -10.83 31.64 6.26
CA GLY A 55 -11.76 30.57 6.57
C GLY A 55 -11.36 29.77 7.80
N PRO A 56 -12.20 28.81 8.20
CA PRO A 56 -11.89 27.88 9.27
C PRO A 56 -10.91 26.80 8.78
N ALA A 57 -10.63 25.83 9.66
CA ALA A 57 -9.75 24.69 9.40
C ALA A 57 -10.07 23.84 8.14
N PHE A 58 -11.30 23.91 7.62
CA PHE A 58 -11.65 23.29 6.34
C PHE A 58 -10.85 23.90 5.18
N SER A 59 -10.56 25.20 5.23
CA SER A 59 -9.83 25.93 4.18
C SER A 59 -8.32 25.95 4.39
N LEU A 60 -7.89 25.68 5.62
CA LEU A 60 -6.48 25.41 5.94
C LEU A 60 -5.99 24.09 5.31
N GLY A 61 -6.88 23.12 5.13
CA GLY A 61 -6.52 21.80 4.61
C GLY A 61 -6.05 20.80 5.65
N CYS A 62 -6.74 20.72 6.80
CA CYS A 62 -6.54 19.63 7.76
C CYS A 62 -6.53 18.26 7.09
N HIS A 63 -5.43 17.51 7.24
CA HIS A 63 -5.22 16.18 6.66
C HIS A 63 -5.16 16.13 5.11
N THR A 64 -4.95 17.26 4.42
CA THR A 64 -4.62 17.30 2.99
C THR A 64 -3.34 18.10 2.69
N ASN A 65 -2.56 17.65 1.71
CA ASN A 65 -1.43 18.42 1.17
C ASN A 65 -1.89 19.44 0.13
N ASP A 66 -2.80 19.06 -0.78
CA ASP A 66 -3.31 19.97 -1.80
C ASP A 66 -4.63 20.58 -1.35
N THR A 67 -4.64 21.88 -1.04
CA THR A 67 -5.85 22.63 -0.77
C THR A 67 -6.48 23.13 -2.07
N PHE A 68 -7.74 23.59 -2.02
CA PHE A 68 -8.37 24.18 -3.21
C PHE A 68 -7.66 25.47 -3.64
N GLY A 69 -7.00 26.17 -2.69
CA GLY A 69 -6.19 27.34 -2.98
C GLY A 69 -4.94 26.97 -3.77
N ASP A 70 -4.23 25.90 -3.37
CA ASP A 70 -3.03 25.44 -4.08
C ASP A 70 -3.35 24.99 -5.51
N LEU A 71 -4.46 24.26 -5.67
CA LEU A 71 -4.94 23.82 -6.98
C LEU A 71 -5.31 25.03 -7.86
N LEU A 72 -5.97 26.04 -7.30
CA LEU A 72 -6.34 27.24 -8.02
C LEU A 72 -5.11 28.08 -8.40
N ALA A 73 -4.12 28.20 -7.52
CA ALA A 73 -2.87 28.90 -7.81
C ALA A 73 -2.14 28.29 -9.00
N ARG A 74 -2.00 26.94 -9.03
CA ARG A 74 -1.36 26.21 -10.13
C ARG A 74 -2.06 26.42 -11.47
N GLU A 75 -3.40 26.41 -11.48
CA GLU A 75 -4.20 26.59 -12.70
C GLU A 75 -4.12 28.02 -13.23
N THR A 76 -4.16 29.00 -12.33
CA THR A 76 -4.35 30.42 -12.69
C THR A 76 -3.04 31.19 -12.83
N ASN A 77 -1.92 30.61 -12.38
CA ASN A 77 -0.62 31.28 -12.24
C ASN A 77 -0.68 32.52 -11.32
N LEU A 78 -1.66 32.57 -10.41
CA LEU A 78 -1.72 33.51 -9.30
C LEU A 78 -1.13 32.85 -8.05
N ASN A 79 -0.60 33.66 -7.14
CA ASN A 79 -0.20 33.12 -5.84
C ASN A 79 -1.40 33.00 -4.89
N CYS A 80 -1.43 31.96 -4.07
CA CYS A 80 -2.43 31.79 -3.02
C CYS A 80 -1.88 32.28 -1.68
N ILE A 81 -2.56 33.23 -1.04
CA ILE A 81 -2.24 33.69 0.31
C ILE A 81 -3.31 33.18 1.27
N ASN A 82 -3.01 32.08 1.96
CA ASN A 82 -3.96 31.43 2.85
C ASN A 82 -3.87 31.97 4.29
N PHE A 83 -4.71 32.95 4.60
CA PHE A 83 -4.91 33.47 5.95
C PHE A 83 -5.97 32.71 6.75
N SER A 84 -6.30 31.46 6.38
CA SER A 84 -7.25 30.65 7.14
C SER A 84 -6.71 30.24 8.51
N LEU A 85 -7.59 30.18 9.50
CA LEU A 85 -7.24 29.88 10.88
C LEU A 85 -8.15 28.82 11.48
N GLN A 86 -7.57 28.05 12.39
CA GLN A 86 -8.35 27.09 13.15
C GLN A 86 -9.32 27.77 14.12
N GLY A 87 -10.56 27.27 14.13
CA GLY A 87 -11.61 27.78 15.01
C GLY A 87 -12.08 29.19 14.70
N SER A 88 -11.48 29.92 13.74
CA SER A 88 -11.79 31.33 13.50
C SER A 88 -13.25 31.57 13.16
N SER A 89 -13.69 32.80 13.45
CA SER A 89 -14.96 33.34 13.00
C SER A 89 -14.71 34.68 12.29
N ALA A 90 -15.76 35.29 11.73
CA ALA A 90 -15.65 36.63 11.18
C ALA A 90 -15.14 37.64 12.22
N SER A 91 -15.54 37.48 13.49
CA SER A 91 -15.07 38.31 14.61
C SER A 91 -13.56 38.25 14.82
N THR A 92 -12.89 37.15 14.47
CA THR A 92 -11.42 37.04 14.55
C THR A 92 -10.75 38.10 13.66
N TYR A 93 -11.20 38.22 12.42
CA TYR A 93 -10.63 39.18 11.45
C TYR A 93 -11.13 40.62 11.65
N LEU A 94 -12.09 40.82 12.55
CA LEU A 94 -12.56 42.14 12.94
C LEU A 94 -11.74 42.78 14.07
N LEU A 95 -10.90 42.00 14.75
CA LEU A 95 -9.97 42.47 15.78
C LEU A 95 -8.98 43.49 15.20
N ASP A 96 -8.64 44.52 15.97
CA ASP A 96 -7.73 45.58 15.54
C ASP A 96 -6.32 45.04 15.26
N GLU A 97 -5.92 43.98 15.97
CA GLU A 97 -4.65 43.29 15.79
C GLU A 97 -4.53 42.63 14.41
N PHE A 98 -5.66 42.29 13.77
CA PHE A 98 -5.75 41.67 12.45
C PHE A 98 -5.87 42.69 11.31
N SER A 99 -5.85 43.99 11.60
CA SER A 99 -5.98 45.05 10.58
C SER A 99 -4.97 44.93 9.44
N GLU A 100 -3.72 44.56 9.74
CA GLU A 100 -2.69 44.38 8.70
C GLU A 100 -3.00 43.21 7.76
N ILE A 101 -3.62 42.14 8.25
CA ILE A 101 -4.05 41.01 7.40
C ILE A 101 -5.15 41.47 6.44
N ILE A 102 -6.10 42.29 6.92
CA ILE A 102 -7.13 42.90 6.06
C ILE A 102 -6.50 43.81 5.00
N ASP A 103 -5.47 44.59 5.35
CA ASP A 103 -4.77 45.43 4.38
C ASP A 103 -4.06 44.60 3.30
N LYS A 104 -3.45 43.47 3.67
CA LYS A 104 -2.86 42.52 2.71
C LYS A 104 -3.92 41.86 1.82
N ILE A 105 -5.04 41.43 2.38
CA ILE A 105 -6.19 40.90 1.61
C ILE A 105 -6.65 41.93 0.57
N ASN A 106 -6.77 43.19 0.97
CA ASN A 106 -7.17 44.29 0.09
C ASN A 106 -6.15 44.68 -0.98
N SER A 107 -4.96 44.08 -0.94
CA SER A 107 -3.92 44.22 -1.98
C SER A 107 -3.91 43.04 -2.96
N THR A 108 -4.77 42.03 -2.77
CA THR A 108 -4.90 40.88 -3.68
C THR A 108 -5.97 41.13 -4.75
N LYS A 109 -6.08 40.24 -5.76
CA LYS A 109 -7.09 40.37 -6.82
C LYS A 109 -8.52 40.13 -6.33
N PHE A 110 -8.69 39.16 -5.43
CA PHE A 110 -9.97 38.80 -4.82
C PHE A 110 -9.70 38.00 -3.53
N CYS A 111 -10.72 37.89 -2.69
CA CYS A 111 -10.67 37.13 -1.44
C CYS A 111 -11.70 36.00 -1.45
N ILE A 112 -11.26 34.77 -1.23
CA ILE A 112 -12.13 33.64 -0.98
C ILE A 112 -12.45 33.59 0.52
N VAL A 113 -13.72 33.71 0.87
CA VAL A 113 -14.19 33.55 2.25
C VAL A 113 -14.95 32.25 2.38
N SER A 114 -14.33 31.27 3.03
CA SER A 114 -15.02 30.04 3.38
C SER A 114 -15.91 30.23 4.60
N VAL A 115 -17.16 29.77 4.48
CA VAL A 115 -18.19 29.92 5.51
C VAL A 115 -17.69 29.41 6.87
N PHE A 116 -17.71 30.28 7.89
CA PHE A 116 -17.34 29.93 9.26
C PHE A 116 -18.42 29.11 9.96
N SER A 117 -18.07 28.46 11.08
CA SER A 117 -19.05 27.72 11.89
C SER A 117 -19.90 28.64 12.76
N GLY A 118 -21.23 28.51 12.72
CA GLY A 118 -22.14 29.31 13.55
C GLY A 118 -22.00 29.05 15.06
N ARG A 119 -21.71 27.81 15.48
CA ARG A 119 -21.58 27.44 16.92
C ARG A 119 -20.54 28.21 17.72
N SER A 120 -19.61 28.90 17.04
CA SER A 120 -18.53 29.66 17.66
C SER A 120 -18.87 31.14 17.82
N VAL A 121 -20.07 31.58 17.42
CA VAL A 121 -20.47 32.98 17.51
C VAL A 121 -20.94 33.32 18.92
N ALA A 122 -20.50 34.46 19.43
CA ALA A 122 -20.95 34.99 20.72
C ALA A 122 -22.43 35.41 20.67
N ASN A 123 -23.11 35.29 21.80
CA ASN A 123 -24.54 35.61 21.95
C ASN A 123 -24.82 36.13 23.36
N SER A 124 -26.08 36.24 23.75
CA SER A 124 -26.52 36.72 25.06
C SER A 124 -25.91 35.92 26.21
N GLU A 125 -25.68 34.62 26.03
CA GLU A 125 -25.19 33.69 27.06
C GLU A 125 -23.68 33.43 26.99
N PHE A 126 -23.09 33.45 25.81
CA PHE A 126 -21.72 33.03 25.55
C PHE A 126 -20.88 34.13 24.93
N GLN A 127 -19.61 34.23 25.34
CA GLN A 127 -18.65 35.22 24.83
C GLN A 127 -17.30 34.56 24.50
N HIS A 128 -16.47 35.27 23.73
CA HIS A 128 -15.07 34.89 23.52
C HIS A 128 -14.24 35.22 24.78
N SER A 129 -13.18 34.44 25.05
CA SER A 129 -12.31 34.63 26.23
C SER A 129 -11.40 35.86 26.18
N GLY A 130 -11.26 36.51 25.02
CA GLY A 130 -10.30 37.60 24.82
C GLY A 130 -8.88 37.09 24.50
N ASP A 131 -8.54 35.87 24.88
CA ASP A 131 -7.33 35.19 24.41
C ASP A 131 -7.45 34.92 22.90
N LEU A 132 -6.45 35.38 22.14
CA LEU A 132 -6.27 34.93 20.77
C LEU A 132 -6.18 33.39 20.79
N PHE A 133 -6.79 32.73 19.79
CA PHE A 133 -6.61 31.30 19.50
C PHE A 133 -7.44 30.25 20.27
N THR A 134 -8.58 30.63 20.86
CA THR A 134 -9.49 29.67 21.53
C THR A 134 -10.90 29.63 20.92
N PHE A 135 -11.05 29.97 19.65
CA PHE A 135 -12.35 30.27 19.02
C PHE A 135 -13.32 29.07 18.82
N GLU A 136 -12.87 27.84 19.06
CA GLU A 136 -13.73 26.64 19.18
C GLU A 136 -14.35 26.47 20.59
N LYS A 137 -13.86 27.26 21.54
CA LYS A 137 -14.34 27.35 22.92
C LYS A 137 -14.98 28.71 23.15
N LEU A 138 -15.98 28.74 24.02
CA LEU A 138 -16.62 29.96 24.47
C LEU A 138 -16.59 30.00 26.01
N VAL A 139 -16.80 31.18 26.56
CA VAL A 139 -16.97 31.41 27.99
C VAL A 139 -18.43 31.71 28.25
N LYS A 140 -19.05 31.02 29.21
CA LYS A 140 -20.39 31.40 29.68
C LYS A 140 -20.30 32.74 30.41
N LYS A 141 -21.10 33.72 30.00
CA LYS A 141 -21.11 35.06 30.63
C LYS A 141 -21.42 34.95 32.12
N GLY A 142 -20.78 35.81 32.90
CA GLY A 142 -20.82 35.73 34.36
C GLY A 142 -19.98 34.59 34.97
N THR A 143 -19.26 33.82 34.14
CA THR A 143 -18.29 32.81 34.58
C THR A 143 -16.93 33.07 33.94
N ASN A 144 -15.89 32.42 34.45
CA ASN A 144 -14.55 32.41 33.85
C ASN A 144 -14.21 31.03 33.25
N SER A 145 -15.20 30.18 32.98
CA SER A 145 -14.96 28.82 32.50
C SER A 145 -14.97 28.75 30.97
N LEU A 146 -13.79 28.57 30.38
CA LEU A 146 -13.63 28.33 28.94
C LEU A 146 -13.96 26.87 28.60
N ARG A 147 -14.96 26.65 27.75
CA ARG A 147 -15.52 25.32 27.44
C ARG A 147 -15.74 25.16 25.94
N PRO A 148 -15.63 23.94 25.38
CA PRO A 148 -16.06 23.68 24.00
C PRO A 148 -17.49 24.14 23.77
N ALA A 149 -17.75 24.84 22.66
CA ALA A 149 -19.07 25.43 22.41
C ALA A 149 -20.21 24.40 22.49
N HIS A 150 -20.00 23.20 21.94
CA HIS A 150 -21.03 22.16 21.96
C HIS A 150 -21.48 21.75 23.37
N LYS A 151 -20.58 21.79 24.36
CA LYS A 151 -20.91 21.50 25.76
C LYS A 151 -21.75 22.60 26.40
N LEU A 152 -21.44 23.86 26.10
CA LEU A 152 -22.21 24.99 26.62
C LEU A 152 -23.64 24.99 26.08
N TYR A 153 -23.82 24.68 24.79
CA TYR A 153 -25.15 24.54 24.20
C TYR A 153 -25.91 23.31 24.74
N GLU A 154 -25.23 22.19 25.01
CA GLU A 154 -25.82 21.02 25.67
C GLU A 154 -26.30 21.38 27.08
N GLU A 155 -25.46 22.00 27.89
CA GLU A 155 -25.80 22.46 29.24
C GLU A 155 -26.94 23.50 29.24
N TYR A 156 -26.96 24.41 28.26
CA TYR A 156 -28.02 25.42 28.14
C TYR A 156 -29.37 24.80 27.77
N LEU A 157 -29.37 23.84 26.82
CA LEU A 157 -30.55 23.10 26.43
C LEU A 157 -31.12 22.29 27.62
N GLU A 158 -30.25 21.61 28.37
CA GLU A 158 -30.65 20.83 29.56
C GLU A 158 -31.25 21.72 30.66
N ALA A 159 -30.70 22.93 30.85
CA ALA A 159 -31.13 23.83 31.92
C ALA A 159 -32.39 24.64 31.59
N ASN A 160 -32.61 25.01 30.31
CA ASN A 160 -33.63 25.99 29.92
C ASN A 160 -34.71 25.44 28.98
N GLY A 161 -34.52 24.24 28.41
CA GLY A 161 -35.48 23.60 27.50
C GLY A 161 -35.34 24.01 26.03
N GLU A 162 -36.15 23.38 25.17
CA GLU A 162 -36.02 23.49 23.72
C GLU A 162 -36.33 24.89 23.17
N GLU A 163 -37.38 25.55 23.67
CA GLU A 163 -37.77 26.89 23.19
C GLU A 163 -36.68 27.94 23.45
N ALA A 164 -36.11 27.96 24.65
CA ALA A 164 -35.00 28.86 24.98
C ALA A 164 -33.76 28.57 24.12
N PHE A 165 -33.46 27.29 23.88
CA PHE A 165 -32.36 26.87 23.02
C PHE A 165 -32.56 27.32 21.57
N GLU A 166 -33.76 27.16 21.00
CA GLU A 166 -34.08 27.61 19.64
C GLU A 166 -33.93 29.13 19.51
N ASN A 167 -34.39 29.90 20.50
CA ASN A 167 -34.21 31.36 20.54
C ASN A 167 -32.72 31.75 20.58
N LEU A 168 -31.92 31.08 21.40
CA LEU A 168 -30.47 31.34 21.48
C LEU A 168 -29.75 31.00 20.17
N VAL A 169 -30.15 29.93 19.49
CA VAL A 169 -29.62 29.58 18.16
C VAL A 169 -30.01 30.63 17.13
N GLY A 170 -31.25 31.12 17.14
CA GLY A 170 -31.71 32.22 16.29
C GLY A 170 -30.84 33.47 16.46
N GLU A 171 -30.65 33.92 17.70
CA GLU A 171 -29.75 35.04 18.03
C GLU A 171 -28.31 34.79 17.55
N THR A 172 -27.81 33.55 17.69
CA THR A 172 -26.47 33.16 17.23
C THR A 172 -26.33 33.31 15.71
N VAL A 173 -27.37 32.96 14.94
CA VAL A 173 -27.38 33.11 13.47
C VAL A 173 -27.47 34.58 13.05
N GLU A 174 -28.29 35.39 13.74
CA GLU A 174 -28.36 36.84 13.50
C GLU A 174 -27.01 37.52 13.76
N ASN A 175 -26.37 37.20 14.89
CA ASN A 175 -25.03 37.69 15.22
C ASN A 175 -23.99 37.23 14.19
N TYR A 176 -24.14 36.02 13.62
CA TYR A 176 -23.29 35.55 12.54
C TYR A 176 -23.44 36.45 11.31
N HIS A 177 -24.67 36.72 10.84
CA HIS A 177 -24.91 37.58 9.69
C HIS A 177 -24.33 38.99 9.88
N GLU A 178 -24.52 39.57 11.07
CA GLU A 178 -23.97 40.90 11.37
C GLU A 178 -22.44 40.91 11.38
N SER A 179 -21.80 39.88 11.96
CA SER A 179 -20.35 39.78 11.95
C SER A 179 -19.77 39.62 10.52
N ILE A 180 -20.45 38.87 9.64
CA ILE A 180 -20.07 38.74 8.24
C ILE A 180 -20.23 40.07 7.50
N ARG A 181 -21.37 40.77 7.67
CA ARG A 181 -21.59 42.08 7.06
C ARG A 181 -20.49 43.09 7.42
N ARG A 182 -20.09 43.10 8.69
CA ARG A 182 -18.98 43.93 9.18
C ARG A 182 -17.63 43.52 8.60
N LEU A 183 -17.36 42.23 8.42
CA LEU A 183 -16.12 41.76 7.82
C LEU A 183 -16.07 42.10 6.32
N TYR A 184 -17.15 41.82 5.59
CA TYR A 184 -17.21 42.06 4.14
C TYR A 184 -17.10 43.55 3.82
N SER A 185 -17.64 44.44 4.67
CA SER A 185 -17.45 45.89 4.47
C SER A 185 -16.00 46.37 4.66
N LYS A 186 -15.12 45.56 5.29
CA LYS A 186 -13.67 45.85 5.38
C LYS A 186 -12.87 45.27 4.21
N ILE A 187 -13.41 44.31 3.47
CA ILE A 187 -12.78 43.70 2.30
C ILE A 187 -13.24 44.49 1.06
N LYS A 188 -12.28 45.09 0.34
CA LYS A 188 -12.50 46.02 -0.77
C LYS A 188 -12.31 45.36 -2.13
N VAL A 189 -11.71 44.18 -2.15
CA VAL A 189 -11.53 43.34 -3.34
C VAL A 189 -12.74 42.42 -3.49
N PRO A 190 -13.03 41.91 -4.70
CA PRO A 190 -14.14 40.97 -4.90
C PRO A 190 -14.11 39.80 -3.92
N ILE A 191 -15.28 39.46 -3.38
CA ILE A 191 -15.47 38.42 -2.38
C ILE A 191 -16.11 37.20 -3.03
N VAL A 192 -15.41 36.07 -2.95
CA VAL A 192 -15.92 34.75 -3.34
C VAL A 192 -16.28 33.99 -2.07
N THR A 193 -17.57 33.91 -1.73
CA THR A 193 -18.04 33.12 -0.60
C THR A 193 -18.12 31.65 -0.98
N LEU A 194 -17.44 30.79 -0.21
CA LEU A 194 -17.43 29.35 -0.43
C LEU A 194 -18.17 28.60 0.69
N TRP A 195 -19.33 28.04 0.36
CA TRP A 195 -19.99 27.02 1.19
C TRP A 195 -19.28 25.68 1.01
N PHE A 196 -18.27 25.42 1.85
CA PHE A 196 -17.45 24.21 1.77
C PHE A 196 -17.87 23.17 2.81
N SER A 197 -18.69 22.20 2.44
CA SER A 197 -19.35 21.32 3.42
C SER A 197 -19.65 19.92 2.89
N LYS A 198 -19.93 19.00 3.81
CA LYS A 198 -20.51 17.68 3.49
C LYS A 198 -22.02 17.70 3.33
N ARG A 199 -22.67 18.83 3.66
CA ARG A 199 -24.11 18.99 3.59
C ARG A 199 -24.51 20.24 2.83
N PRO A 200 -25.68 20.22 2.16
CA PRO A 200 -26.24 21.42 1.58
C PRO A 200 -26.66 22.44 2.66
N PRO A 201 -26.86 23.71 2.28
CA PRO A 201 -27.47 24.73 3.12
C PRO A 201 -28.97 24.49 3.30
N SER A 202 -29.35 23.31 3.82
CA SER A 202 -30.75 22.98 4.10
C SER A 202 -31.18 23.52 5.46
N LYS A 203 -32.48 23.77 5.63
CA LYS A 203 -33.09 24.07 6.93
C LYS A 203 -32.72 23.03 7.99
N LEU A 204 -32.30 23.50 9.17
CA LEU A 204 -31.91 22.64 10.28
C LEU A 204 -33.11 22.24 11.13
N ASN A 205 -33.09 21.01 11.65
CA ASN A 205 -34.10 20.50 12.56
C ASN A 205 -33.60 20.59 14.01
N LEU A 206 -33.86 21.73 14.67
CA LEU A 206 -33.45 21.98 16.06
C LEU A 206 -34.24 21.11 17.07
N SER A 207 -35.43 20.64 16.71
CA SER A 207 -36.24 19.71 17.50
C SER A 207 -35.88 18.23 17.29
N ALA A 208 -34.83 17.95 16.52
CA ALA A 208 -34.35 16.57 16.34
C ALA A 208 -34.00 15.91 17.68
N LYS A 209 -34.47 14.66 17.87
CA LYS A 209 -34.15 13.85 19.06
C LYS A 209 -32.72 13.30 18.98
N GLY A 210 -31.99 13.38 20.09
CA GLY A 210 -30.63 12.82 20.24
C GLY A 210 -29.64 13.82 20.81
N ASN A 211 -28.35 13.60 20.55
CA ASN A 211 -27.28 14.45 21.06
C ASN A 211 -27.29 15.85 20.42
N ILE A 212 -26.59 16.79 21.07
CA ILE A 212 -26.50 18.17 20.61
C ILE A 212 -25.97 18.31 19.18
N PHE A 213 -25.10 17.41 18.72
CA PHE A 213 -24.55 17.42 17.37
C PHE A 213 -25.61 17.17 16.28
N LYS A 214 -26.66 16.40 16.56
CA LYS A 214 -27.78 16.24 15.61
C LYS A 214 -28.56 17.54 15.44
N LYS A 215 -28.77 18.29 16.53
CA LYS A 215 -29.47 19.59 16.51
C LYS A 215 -28.61 20.68 15.83
N MET A 216 -27.29 20.68 16.08
CA MET A 216 -26.34 21.61 15.45
C MET A 216 -26.14 21.37 13.95
N GLY A 217 -26.38 20.15 13.47
CA GLY A 217 -26.01 19.71 12.13
C GLY A 217 -24.50 19.53 11.95
N MET A 218 -24.10 19.02 10.79
CA MET A 218 -22.69 19.00 10.39
C MET A 218 -22.20 20.43 10.08
N PHE A 219 -20.89 20.62 10.05
CA PHE A 219 -20.28 21.88 9.63
C PHE A 219 -20.88 22.39 8.30
N PRO A 220 -21.20 23.69 8.15
CA PRO A 220 -21.08 24.77 9.14
C PRO A 220 -22.24 24.73 10.15
N HIS A 221 -21.95 24.52 11.44
CA HIS A 221 -22.99 24.28 12.47
C HIS A 221 -23.96 25.45 12.61
N PHE A 222 -25.25 25.15 12.87
CA PHE A 222 -26.37 26.09 13.00
C PHE A 222 -26.76 26.89 11.76
N LEU A 223 -25.96 26.86 10.68
CA LEU A 223 -26.25 27.65 9.48
C LEU A 223 -27.09 26.84 8.49
N GLY A 224 -28.06 27.46 7.83
CA GLY A 224 -28.96 26.79 6.90
C GLY A 224 -29.25 27.62 5.66
N GLU A 225 -30.41 27.39 5.07
CA GLU A 225 -30.91 28.03 3.85
C GLU A 225 -30.89 29.56 3.96
N ASP A 226 -31.47 30.11 5.04
CA ASP A 226 -31.50 31.55 5.31
C ASP A 226 -30.10 32.20 5.34
N THR A 227 -29.09 31.46 5.80
CA THR A 227 -27.71 31.95 5.80
C THR A 227 -27.09 31.90 4.42
N ALA A 228 -27.38 30.87 3.63
CA ALA A 228 -26.93 30.82 2.24
C ALA A 228 -27.56 31.93 1.39
N GLU A 229 -28.85 32.23 1.59
CA GLU A 229 -29.52 33.37 0.94
C GLU A 229 -28.87 34.70 1.31
N PHE A 230 -28.66 34.94 2.61
CA PHE A 230 -27.94 36.11 3.09
C PHE A 230 -26.53 36.22 2.46
N LEU A 231 -25.76 35.13 2.45
CA LEU A 231 -24.40 35.13 1.88
C LEU A 231 -24.40 35.40 0.37
N LYS A 232 -25.39 34.92 -0.38
CA LYS A 232 -25.59 35.23 -1.81
C LYS A 232 -25.85 36.73 -2.02
N GLU A 233 -26.54 37.39 -1.08
CA GLU A 233 -26.84 38.82 -1.17
C GLU A 233 -25.61 39.70 -0.91
N VAL A 234 -24.76 39.32 0.05
CA VAL A 234 -23.66 40.18 0.50
C VAL A 234 -22.31 39.92 -0.17
N SER A 235 -22.19 38.90 -1.02
CA SER A 235 -20.93 38.59 -1.73
C SER A 235 -21.04 38.81 -3.24
N ASP A 236 -19.90 39.11 -3.87
CA ASP A 236 -19.84 39.26 -5.32
C ASP A 236 -20.09 37.92 -6.03
N TYR A 237 -19.56 36.83 -5.45
CA TYR A 237 -19.76 35.47 -5.95
C TYR A 237 -20.03 34.51 -4.80
N TYR A 238 -21.02 33.64 -4.98
CA TYR A 238 -21.35 32.59 -4.03
C TYR A 238 -21.22 31.22 -4.67
N VAL A 239 -20.43 30.34 -4.05
CA VAL A 239 -20.08 29.03 -4.58
C VAL A 239 -20.43 27.95 -3.55
N GLU A 240 -21.18 26.94 -3.97
CA GLU A 240 -21.46 25.75 -3.16
C GLU A 240 -20.52 24.61 -3.57
N SER A 241 -19.81 24.04 -2.60
CA SER A 241 -19.07 22.78 -2.73
C SER A 241 -19.54 21.80 -1.66
N VAL A 242 -20.51 20.98 -2.06
CA VAL A 242 -21.20 20.02 -1.20
C VAL A 242 -20.86 18.60 -1.63
N CYS A 243 -19.97 17.93 -0.89
CA CYS A 243 -19.66 16.52 -1.10
C CYS A 243 -19.06 15.90 0.17
N ALA A 244 -19.18 14.59 0.31
CA ALA A 244 -18.55 13.83 1.40
C ALA A 244 -17.48 12.86 0.87
N ASP A 245 -17.14 12.98 -0.41
CA ASP A 245 -16.23 12.07 -1.11
C ASP A 245 -14.89 11.98 -0.40
N GLY A 246 -14.31 10.79 -0.36
CA GLY A 246 -13.07 10.53 0.36
C GLY A 246 -13.21 10.57 1.88
N THR A 247 -14.43 10.63 2.45
CA THR A 247 -14.65 10.47 3.88
C THR A 247 -15.49 9.23 4.19
N PRO A 248 -15.12 8.38 5.18
CA PRO A 248 -14.00 8.52 6.12
C PRO A 248 -12.62 8.45 5.45
N GLN A 249 -11.75 9.42 5.74
CA GLN A 249 -10.39 9.45 5.21
C GLN A 249 -9.47 8.74 6.22
N LEU A 250 -8.77 7.69 5.80
CA LEU A 250 -7.76 7.04 6.65
C LEU A 250 -6.56 7.98 6.83
N LEU A 251 -6.09 8.14 8.06
CA LEU A 251 -4.97 9.01 8.40
C LEU A 251 -3.67 8.23 8.42
N PHE A 252 -2.65 8.79 7.81
CA PHE A 252 -1.33 8.20 7.69
C PHE A 252 -0.30 9.19 8.19
N ASP A 253 0.63 8.71 9.00
CA ASP A 253 1.81 9.50 9.34
C ASP A 253 2.53 9.90 8.02
N ARG A 254 3.26 11.01 8.01
CA ARG A 254 3.98 11.47 6.81
C ARG A 254 5.44 11.05 6.81
N TRP A 255 5.99 10.75 7.99
CA TRP A 255 7.39 10.43 8.22
C TRP A 255 7.65 8.94 8.05
N ASP A 256 6.80 8.12 8.65
CA ASP A 256 6.86 6.66 8.53
C ASP A 256 5.67 6.08 7.79
N GLY A 257 4.60 6.87 7.75
CA GLY A 257 3.28 6.60 7.25
C GLY A 257 2.54 5.36 7.69
N TYR A 258 2.89 4.81 8.85
CA TYR A 258 1.94 3.97 9.56
C TYR A 258 0.57 4.66 9.72
N ILE A 259 -0.48 3.85 9.91
CA ILE A 259 -1.78 4.39 10.29
C ILE A 259 -1.61 5.11 11.62
N ALA A 260 -1.56 6.43 11.55
CA ALA A 260 -1.48 7.28 12.70
C ALA A 260 -2.89 7.61 13.17
N SER A 261 -2.96 7.96 14.44
CA SER A 261 -4.19 8.32 15.08
C SER A 261 -4.13 9.77 15.53
N VAL A 262 -5.25 10.45 15.41
CA VAL A 262 -5.43 11.74 16.05
C VAL A 262 -6.04 11.50 17.42
N THR A 263 -5.24 11.69 18.45
CA THR A 263 -5.72 11.86 19.83
C THR A 263 -6.34 13.25 19.94
N LYS A 264 -7.63 13.31 20.27
CA LYS A 264 -8.29 14.60 20.59
C LYS A 264 -8.28 14.78 22.11
N SER A 265 -8.31 16.04 22.55
CA SER A 265 -8.53 16.35 23.97
C SER A 265 -9.78 15.64 24.46
N SER A 266 -9.71 15.06 25.66
CA SER A 266 -10.84 14.44 26.36
C SER A 266 -12.07 15.35 26.44
N ASP A 267 -11.87 16.67 26.39
CA ASP A 267 -12.92 17.69 26.36
C ASP A 267 -13.90 17.53 25.19
N TYR A 268 -13.49 16.84 24.11
CA TYR A 268 -14.29 16.61 22.91
C TYR A 268 -14.87 15.19 22.80
N GLY A 269 -14.71 14.34 23.83
CA GLY A 269 -15.40 13.06 23.94
C GLY A 269 -14.90 11.91 23.04
N TYR A 270 -13.76 12.07 22.36
CA TYR A 270 -13.12 11.01 21.58
C TYR A 270 -11.67 10.83 22.04
N THR A 271 -11.27 9.59 22.31
CA THR A 271 -9.94 9.27 22.84
C THR A 271 -8.89 9.16 21.74
N GLU A 272 -9.21 8.55 20.61
CA GLU A 272 -8.25 8.31 19.52
C GLU A 272 -9.00 7.91 18.24
N SER A 273 -8.62 8.46 17.07
CA SER A 273 -9.21 8.06 15.77
C SER A 273 -8.16 7.92 14.69
N LYS A 274 -8.20 6.80 13.97
CA LYS A 274 -7.39 6.53 12.77
C LYS A 274 -7.98 7.16 11.49
N TYR A 275 -9.17 7.75 11.59
CA TYR A 275 -9.90 8.31 10.47
C TYR A 275 -10.20 9.79 10.68
N ASN A 276 -10.04 10.58 9.63
CA ASN A 276 -10.68 11.89 9.50
C ASN A 276 -12.13 11.70 9.05
N LEU A 277 -13.03 11.91 10.00
CA LEU A 277 -14.48 11.86 9.82
C LEU A 277 -15.10 13.26 9.63
N TYR A 278 -14.33 14.31 9.91
CA TYR A 278 -14.88 15.65 10.12
C TYR A 278 -14.38 16.66 9.09
N TYR A 279 -13.06 16.85 8.96
CA TYR A 279 -12.47 17.85 8.07
C TYR A 279 -12.62 17.46 6.59
N ALA A 280 -12.44 18.43 5.70
CA ALA A 280 -12.49 18.23 4.27
C ALA A 280 -11.41 17.23 3.80
N SER A 281 -11.80 16.28 2.95
CA SER A 281 -10.86 15.35 2.32
C SER A 281 -10.17 16.00 1.11
N PRO A 282 -9.10 15.40 0.56
CA PRO A 282 -8.52 15.83 -0.70
C PRO A 282 -9.55 15.93 -1.85
N MET A 283 -10.49 14.98 -1.93
CA MET A 283 -11.54 14.99 -2.95
C MET A 283 -12.50 16.16 -2.77
N MET A 284 -12.81 16.53 -1.53
CA MET A 284 -13.62 17.72 -1.24
C MET A 284 -12.90 19.00 -1.68
N HIS A 285 -11.58 19.11 -1.45
CA HIS A 285 -10.79 20.25 -1.93
C HIS A 285 -10.78 20.34 -3.47
N HIS A 286 -10.65 19.22 -4.17
CA HIS A 286 -10.74 19.18 -5.62
C HIS A 286 -12.13 19.59 -6.15
N ALA A 287 -13.20 19.18 -5.48
CA ALA A 287 -14.56 19.62 -5.80
C ALA A 287 -14.73 21.14 -5.59
N ALA A 288 -14.20 21.67 -4.48
CA ALA A 288 -14.22 23.11 -4.21
C ALA A 288 -13.45 23.90 -5.27
N PHE A 289 -12.25 23.45 -5.65
CA PHE A 289 -11.48 24.03 -6.75
C PHE A 289 -12.30 24.11 -8.05
N ASN A 290 -12.92 23.00 -8.46
CA ASN A 290 -13.71 22.95 -9.69
C ASN A 290 -14.91 23.89 -9.66
N ASN A 291 -15.59 23.99 -8.52
CA ASN A 291 -16.76 24.86 -8.39
C ASN A 291 -16.38 26.34 -8.31
N ILE A 292 -15.30 26.67 -7.60
CA ILE A 292 -14.77 28.04 -7.56
C ILE A 292 -14.38 28.48 -8.96
N ARG A 293 -13.64 27.67 -9.70
CA ARG A 293 -13.22 27.98 -11.07
C ARG A 293 -14.41 28.29 -11.99
N LYS A 294 -15.48 27.48 -11.91
CA LYS A 294 -16.71 27.71 -12.67
C LYS A 294 -17.41 29.02 -12.29
N GLY A 295 -17.43 29.34 -11.00
CA GLY A 295 -18.11 30.53 -10.47
C GLY A 295 -17.33 31.83 -10.58
N ALA A 296 -15.99 31.77 -10.62
CA ALA A 296 -15.09 32.93 -10.57
C ALA A 296 -14.29 33.13 -11.87
N HIS A 297 -14.75 32.56 -12.99
CA HIS A 297 -14.04 32.58 -14.28
C HIS A 297 -13.66 34.00 -14.74
N GLU A 298 -14.55 34.98 -14.53
CA GLU A 298 -14.32 36.40 -14.90
C GLU A 298 -13.25 37.10 -14.03
N LEU A 299 -13.03 36.63 -12.80
CA LEU A 299 -11.97 37.14 -11.92
C LEU A 299 -10.60 36.52 -12.23
N ILE A 300 -10.61 35.41 -12.98
CA ILE A 300 -9.44 34.55 -13.25
C ILE A 300 -8.90 34.77 -14.67
N ASP A 301 -9.76 35.17 -15.63
CA ASP A 301 -9.40 35.35 -17.04
C ASP A 301 -8.57 36.61 -17.32
N ASN A 302 -7.25 36.46 -17.25
CA ASN A 302 -6.28 37.18 -18.07
C ASN A 302 -5.08 36.31 -18.48
N SER A 303 -5.09 35.00 -18.18
CA SER A 303 -4.09 34.06 -18.66
C SER A 303 -4.71 33.17 -19.73
N THR A 304 -4.13 33.22 -20.93
CA THR A 304 -4.40 32.27 -22.02
C THR A 304 -4.05 30.86 -21.55
N SER A 305 -5.04 30.15 -20.99
CA SER A 305 -4.90 28.75 -20.58
C SER A 305 -5.89 27.91 -21.38
N THR A 306 -5.37 27.09 -22.29
CA THR A 306 -6.12 26.01 -22.93
C THR A 306 -6.28 24.88 -21.92
N TYR A 307 -7.48 24.77 -21.36
CA TYR A 307 -7.86 23.68 -20.47
C TYR A 307 -7.98 22.36 -21.25
N HIS A 308 -7.25 21.34 -20.82
CA HIS A 308 -7.64 19.96 -21.06
C HIS A 308 -8.51 19.51 -19.90
N GLU A 309 -9.76 19.13 -20.19
CA GLU A 309 -10.63 18.47 -19.22
C GLU A 309 -9.96 17.18 -18.78
N VAL A 310 -9.30 17.21 -17.62
CA VAL A 310 -8.87 15.98 -16.94
C VAL A 310 -10.13 15.34 -16.38
N LYS A 311 -10.87 14.68 -17.26
CA LYS A 311 -11.84 13.66 -16.86
C LYS A 311 -11.03 12.54 -16.26
N VAL A 312 -10.78 12.61 -14.95
CA VAL A 312 -10.16 11.49 -14.24
C VAL A 312 -11.13 10.31 -14.34
N THR A 313 -10.88 9.46 -15.32
CA THR A 313 -11.61 8.22 -15.56
C THR A 313 -11.47 7.33 -14.33
N LYS A 314 -12.35 6.33 -14.18
CA LYS A 314 -12.18 5.32 -13.13
C LYS A 314 -10.78 4.70 -13.19
N ASP A 315 -10.22 4.60 -14.39
CA ASP A 315 -8.87 4.11 -14.63
C ASP A 315 -7.81 5.11 -14.17
N GLU A 316 -7.95 6.41 -14.41
CA GLU A 316 -7.02 7.43 -13.89
C GLU A 316 -7.16 7.64 -12.37
N LEU A 317 -8.35 7.47 -11.77
CA LEU A 317 -8.56 7.50 -10.32
C LEU A 317 -7.98 6.24 -9.67
N THR A 318 -8.09 5.10 -10.35
CA THR A 318 -7.45 3.84 -9.95
C THR A 318 -5.94 3.93 -10.14
N GLN A 319 -5.47 4.61 -11.19
CA GLN A 319 -4.06 4.88 -11.45
C GLN A 319 -3.50 5.86 -10.43
N LEU A 320 -4.24 6.89 -10.04
CA LEU A 320 -3.86 7.84 -8.98
C LEU A 320 -3.90 7.18 -7.59
N PHE A 321 -4.89 6.30 -7.33
CA PHE A 321 -4.94 5.45 -6.13
C PHE A 321 -3.76 4.47 -6.11
N ASN A 322 -3.41 3.89 -7.25
CA ASN A 322 -2.23 3.04 -7.40
C ASN A 322 -0.94 3.87 -7.29
N GLU A 323 -0.87 5.09 -7.81
CA GLU A 323 0.31 5.97 -7.75
C GLU A 323 0.57 6.57 -6.38
N LEU A 324 -0.46 6.90 -5.61
CA LEU A 324 -0.31 7.57 -4.31
C LEU A 324 -0.44 6.61 -3.13
N TYR A 325 -1.34 5.64 -3.19
CA TYR A 325 -1.71 4.83 -2.02
C TYR A 325 -0.80 3.61 -1.85
N VAL A 326 -0.35 3.04 -2.97
CA VAL A 326 0.35 1.77 -3.02
C VAL A 326 1.87 1.89 -2.75
N PRO A 327 2.60 2.90 -3.28
CA PRO A 327 3.99 3.18 -2.89
C PRO A 327 4.07 3.67 -1.45
N LYS A 328 3.05 4.41 -1.00
CA LYS A 328 2.92 4.80 0.40
C LYS A 328 2.71 3.53 1.23
N PHE A 329 1.69 2.71 0.99
CA PHE A 329 1.43 1.42 1.69
C PHE A 329 2.66 0.53 1.89
N LEU A 330 3.60 0.50 0.93
CA LEU A 330 4.88 -0.20 1.07
C LEU A 330 5.88 0.49 2.01
N SER A 331 6.02 1.81 1.91
CA SER A 331 6.88 2.56 2.82
C SER A 331 6.37 2.47 4.27
N LEU A 332 5.05 2.40 4.47
CA LEU A 332 4.38 2.28 5.78
C LEU A 332 4.53 0.90 6.39
N ASN A 333 4.88 -0.11 5.59
CA ASN A 333 4.86 -1.47 6.04
C ASN A 333 6.24 -2.05 5.82
N LYS A 334 7.26 -1.46 6.46
CA LYS A 334 8.66 -1.91 6.36
C LYS A 334 8.83 -3.41 6.57
N LYS A 335 7.95 -4.08 7.33
CA LYS A 335 7.91 -5.55 7.45
C LYS A 335 7.24 -6.26 6.28
N LEU A 336 6.22 -5.68 5.66
CA LEU A 336 5.61 -6.21 4.44
C LEU A 336 6.46 -5.90 3.21
N LEU A 337 7.04 -4.71 3.08
CA LEU A 337 8.05 -4.37 2.08
C LEU A 337 9.32 -5.19 2.32
N ALA A 338 9.83 -5.33 3.55
CA ALA A 338 10.91 -6.29 3.82
C ALA A 338 10.46 -7.74 3.63
N TYR A 339 9.19 -8.11 3.87
CA TYR A 339 8.67 -9.44 3.56
C TYR A 339 8.49 -9.64 2.07
N ILE A 340 8.17 -8.63 1.26
CA ILE A 340 8.07 -8.71 -0.20
C ILE A 340 9.49 -8.70 -0.81
N ASP A 341 10.35 -7.81 -0.32
CA ASP A 341 11.78 -7.75 -0.66
C ASP A 341 12.56 -8.98 -0.13
N ASP A 342 12.08 -9.66 0.93
CA ASP A 342 12.62 -10.93 1.45
C ASP A 342 11.99 -12.16 0.78
N TYR A 343 10.67 -12.21 0.62
CA TYR A 343 9.92 -13.36 0.13
C TYR A 343 9.90 -13.45 -1.39
N PHE A 344 9.88 -12.32 -2.09
CA PHE A 344 9.94 -12.27 -3.55
C PHE A 344 11.40 -12.14 -4.00
N PHE A 345 12.11 -11.11 -3.53
CA PHE A 345 13.48 -10.85 -3.99
C PHE A 345 14.59 -11.52 -3.18
N ASN A 346 14.46 -11.79 -1.87
CA ASN A 346 15.41 -12.69 -1.18
C ASN A 346 15.06 -14.18 -1.36
N ALA A 347 13.87 -14.59 -1.79
CA ALA A 347 13.68 -15.96 -2.26
C ALA A 347 14.35 -16.18 -3.62
N MET A 348 14.34 -15.15 -4.49
CA MET A 348 15.17 -15.14 -5.69
C MET A 348 16.66 -14.99 -5.31
N SER A 349 17.10 -13.98 -4.55
CA SER A 349 18.50 -13.71 -4.18
C SER A 349 19.15 -14.72 -3.20
N ARG A 350 18.42 -15.32 -2.24
CA ARG A 350 18.93 -16.47 -1.42
C ARG A 350 18.91 -17.77 -2.20
N SER A 351 18.30 -17.82 -3.38
CA SER A 351 18.65 -18.86 -4.36
C SER A 351 20.06 -18.67 -4.90
N TYR A 352 20.71 -17.52 -4.65
CA TYR A 352 22.07 -17.20 -5.09
C TYR A 352 23.11 -17.24 -3.97
N GLU A 353 22.83 -16.75 -2.75
CA GLU A 353 23.86 -16.59 -1.68
C GLU A 353 23.47 -17.28 -0.33
N ASP A 354 24.16 -18.38 0.01
CA ASP A 354 24.49 -18.86 1.39
C ASP A 354 23.48 -19.43 2.40
N SER A 355 22.23 -19.81 2.09
CA SER A 355 21.38 -20.43 3.14
C SER A 355 21.35 -21.96 3.13
N GLU A 356 22.06 -22.59 4.09
CA GLU A 356 21.82 -23.97 4.57
C GLU A 356 20.44 -24.15 5.26
N ILE A 357 19.40 -23.41 4.84
CA ILE A 357 18.07 -23.42 5.45
C ILE A 357 17.02 -23.72 4.38
N ASP A 358 16.47 -24.94 4.45
CA ASP A 358 15.30 -25.39 3.70
C ASP A 358 14.02 -24.73 4.24
N TYR A 359 13.38 -23.88 3.44
CA TYR A 359 12.00 -23.49 3.66
C TYR A 359 11.07 -24.36 2.81
N ALA A 360 10.26 -25.19 3.46
CA ALA A 360 9.09 -25.81 2.87
C ALA A 360 7.89 -24.83 2.88
N PRO A 361 7.12 -24.72 1.79
CA PRO A 361 5.95 -23.85 1.69
C PRO A 361 4.73 -24.53 2.32
N PHE A 362 3.87 -23.79 3.02
CA PHE A 362 2.38 -23.89 3.02
C PHE A 362 1.78 -23.11 4.20
N TRP A 363 0.96 -22.10 3.91
CA TRP A 363 -0.39 -22.02 4.48
C TRP A 363 -1.35 -21.41 3.45
N PRO A 364 -2.26 -22.21 2.87
CA PRO A 364 -3.48 -21.69 2.26
C PRO A 364 -4.52 -21.49 3.36
N PHE A 365 -5.29 -20.41 3.28
CA PHE A 365 -6.56 -20.35 4.00
C PHE A 365 -7.45 -21.51 3.52
N SER A 366 -7.51 -22.62 4.25
CA SER A 366 -8.59 -23.59 4.12
C SER A 366 -9.15 -23.97 5.48
N SER A 367 -10.47 -23.78 5.58
CA SER A 367 -11.37 -24.16 6.65
C SER A 367 -11.12 -25.56 7.23
N SER A 368 -10.88 -25.66 8.55
CA SER A 368 -11.80 -26.31 9.51
C SER A 368 -11.12 -26.73 10.83
N LYS A 369 -11.73 -26.24 11.91
CA LYS A 369 -11.94 -26.81 13.26
C LYS A 369 -10.78 -27.48 14.02
N ASN A 370 -10.54 -26.88 15.19
CA ASN A 370 -10.02 -27.43 16.45
C ASN A 370 -8.52 -27.29 16.73
N SER A 371 -8.14 -26.12 17.23
CA SER A 371 -7.62 -26.01 18.62
C SER A 371 -7.62 -24.55 19.06
N ALA A 372 -8.76 -24.16 19.64
CA ALA A 372 -8.89 -22.90 20.37
C ALA A 372 -8.11 -22.98 21.69
N ARG A 373 -7.17 -22.06 21.88
CA ARG A 373 -6.93 -21.43 23.19
C ARG A 373 -6.44 -19.99 23.02
N LEU A 374 -7.44 -19.10 22.97
CA LEU A 374 -7.46 -17.76 23.57
C LEU A 374 -6.37 -16.75 23.14
N VAL A 375 -6.59 -16.12 21.99
CA VAL A 375 -6.49 -14.67 21.85
C VAL A 375 -7.87 -14.19 21.41
N ARG A 376 -8.45 -13.22 22.12
CA ARG A 376 -9.85 -12.79 21.93
C ARG A 376 -9.97 -12.09 20.58
N ASN A 377 -10.80 -12.67 19.70
CA ASN A 377 -11.25 -12.09 18.45
C ASN A 377 -12.21 -10.92 18.72
N SER A 378 -11.79 -9.70 18.36
CA SER A 378 -12.70 -8.62 17.93
C SER A 378 -12.12 -7.72 16.82
N ASP A 379 -10.92 -7.99 16.30
CA ASP A 379 -10.21 -7.07 15.39
C ASP A 379 -9.97 -7.61 13.96
N LEU A 380 -10.65 -8.68 13.54
CA LEU A 380 -10.54 -9.22 12.19
C LEU A 380 -11.87 -9.80 11.70
N GLU A 381 -12.88 -8.95 11.57
CA GLU A 381 -13.94 -9.17 10.58
C GLU A 381 -14.02 -7.96 9.67
N PHE A 382 -13.22 -8.02 8.61
CA PHE A 382 -13.35 -7.17 7.44
C PHE A 382 -14.53 -7.72 6.62
N SER A 383 -15.77 -7.40 7.00
CA SER A 383 -16.92 -7.64 6.13
C SER A 383 -16.92 -6.57 5.04
N LEU A 384 -16.24 -6.87 3.94
CA LEU A 384 -16.59 -6.34 2.62
C LEU A 384 -18.00 -6.80 2.29
N THR A 385 -19.02 -6.08 2.76
CA THR A 385 -20.30 -6.01 2.06
C THR A 385 -20.11 -5.10 0.85
N ILE A 386 -19.34 -5.61 -0.12
CA ILE A 386 -19.39 -5.15 -1.51
C ILE A 386 -20.75 -5.63 -2.01
N ASP A 387 -21.71 -4.71 -2.05
CA ASP A 387 -22.92 -4.95 -2.83
C ASP A 387 -22.53 -4.87 -4.31
N ARG A 388 -22.42 -6.06 -4.91
CA ARG A 388 -22.51 -6.42 -6.34
C ARG A 388 -21.99 -5.38 -7.35
N SER A 389 -20.77 -5.65 -7.87
CA SER A 389 -20.35 -5.52 -9.29
C SER A 389 -18.92 -5.01 -9.54
N ILE A 390 -18.00 -5.09 -8.57
CA ILE A 390 -16.58 -4.78 -8.83
C ILE A 390 -15.73 -6.03 -8.63
N SER A 391 -15.39 -6.70 -9.73
CA SER A 391 -14.35 -7.73 -9.78
C SER A 391 -12.97 -7.05 -9.87
N CYS A 392 -12.39 -6.66 -8.73
CA CYS A 392 -10.96 -6.36 -8.67
C CYS A 392 -10.23 -7.67 -8.32
N ASN A 393 -9.53 -8.26 -9.28
CA ASN A 393 -8.57 -9.33 -8.97
C ASN A 393 -7.42 -8.72 -8.16
N ASN A 394 -7.14 -9.25 -6.97
CA ASN A 394 -6.10 -8.74 -6.06
C ASN A 394 -4.66 -8.78 -6.63
N SER A 395 -4.43 -9.36 -7.81
CA SER A 395 -3.09 -9.52 -8.43
C SER A 395 -2.47 -8.21 -8.94
N SER A 396 -3.28 -7.25 -9.40
CA SER A 396 -2.80 -5.98 -9.97
C SER A 396 -2.18 -5.05 -8.92
N VAL A 397 -2.67 -5.10 -7.67
CA VAL A 397 -2.09 -4.34 -6.56
C VAL A 397 -0.71 -4.87 -6.20
N TRP A 398 -0.52 -6.20 -6.12
CA TRP A 398 0.78 -6.81 -5.82
C TRP A 398 1.82 -6.57 -6.90
N ALA A 399 1.40 -6.57 -8.16
CA ALA A 399 2.30 -6.36 -9.27
C ALA A 399 2.85 -4.93 -9.33
N TYR A 400 1.96 -3.97 -9.11
CA TYR A 400 2.33 -2.58 -8.98
C TYR A 400 3.19 -2.31 -7.74
N LEU A 401 2.86 -2.91 -6.58
CA LEU A 401 3.66 -2.82 -5.35
C LEU A 401 5.13 -3.23 -5.59
N LEU A 402 5.35 -4.37 -6.22
CA LEU A 402 6.67 -4.90 -6.53
C LEU A 402 7.44 -4.00 -7.51
N SER A 403 6.77 -3.38 -8.50
CA SER A 403 7.40 -2.47 -9.46
C SER A 403 8.04 -1.22 -8.83
N LYS A 404 7.64 -0.85 -7.61
CA LYS A 404 8.13 0.34 -6.90
C LYS A 404 9.23 0.04 -5.88
N SER A 405 9.64 -1.22 -5.74
CA SER A 405 10.71 -1.60 -4.83
C SER A 405 12.08 -1.19 -5.37
N ARG A 406 12.99 -0.79 -4.48
CA ARG A 406 14.39 -0.49 -4.84
C ARG A 406 15.08 -1.71 -5.44
N LYS A 407 14.76 -2.91 -4.96
CA LYS A 407 15.27 -4.16 -5.52
C LYS A 407 14.70 -4.45 -6.91
N PHE A 408 13.47 -4.02 -7.20
CA PHE A 408 12.92 -4.12 -8.55
C PHE A 408 13.63 -3.17 -9.54
N HIS A 409 13.95 -1.94 -9.13
CA HIS A 409 14.74 -1.03 -9.97
C HIS A 409 16.18 -1.52 -10.15
N GLN A 410 16.81 -2.06 -9.11
CA GLN A 410 18.09 -2.77 -9.23
C GLN A 410 17.97 -4.00 -10.14
N TYR A 411 16.86 -4.74 -10.06
CA TYR A 411 16.56 -5.84 -10.98
C TYR A 411 16.49 -5.35 -12.43
N LEU A 412 15.85 -4.22 -12.71
CA LEU A 412 15.80 -3.62 -14.06
C LEU A 412 17.19 -3.15 -14.54
N GLU A 413 17.99 -2.50 -13.70
CA GLU A 413 19.37 -2.13 -14.03
C GLU A 413 20.24 -3.37 -14.30
N CYS A 414 20.11 -4.40 -13.46
CA CYS A 414 20.77 -5.69 -13.63
C CYS A 414 20.26 -6.46 -14.86
N LEU A 415 19.00 -6.26 -15.24
CA LEU A 415 18.39 -6.86 -16.43
C LEU A 415 18.98 -6.25 -17.70
N ASP A 416 19.16 -4.93 -17.75
CA ASP A 416 19.82 -4.28 -18.88
C ASP A 416 21.28 -4.74 -19.01
N GLN A 417 21.99 -4.90 -17.89
CA GLN A 417 23.33 -5.50 -17.88
C GLN A 417 23.34 -6.96 -18.34
N ALA A 418 22.34 -7.75 -17.92
CA ALA A 418 22.21 -9.14 -18.32
C ALA A 418 21.99 -9.27 -19.83
N LYS A 419 21.11 -8.45 -20.41
CA LYS A 419 20.84 -8.40 -21.85
C LYS A 419 22.10 -8.08 -22.65
N GLU A 420 22.84 -7.04 -22.26
CA GLU A 420 24.08 -6.67 -22.93
C GLU A 420 25.12 -7.80 -22.86
N ALA A 421 25.24 -8.47 -21.72
CA ALA A 421 26.18 -9.59 -21.54
C ALA A 421 25.77 -10.86 -22.30
N LEU A 422 24.47 -11.14 -22.42
CA LEU A 422 23.93 -12.26 -23.20
C LEU A 422 24.16 -12.06 -24.69
N ASP A 423 24.06 -10.83 -25.19
CA ASP A 423 24.33 -10.51 -26.60
C ASP A 423 25.83 -10.62 -26.95
N SER A 424 26.72 -10.37 -25.99
CA SER A 424 28.17 -10.37 -26.21
C SER A 424 28.88 -11.70 -25.94
N SER A 425 28.21 -12.66 -25.29
CA SER A 425 28.85 -13.86 -24.73
C SER A 425 28.17 -15.15 -25.18
N ASN A 426 28.93 -16.24 -25.25
CA ASN A 426 28.38 -17.55 -25.60
C ASN A 426 27.77 -18.22 -24.35
N PHE A 427 26.51 -18.64 -24.41
CA PHE A 427 25.82 -19.29 -23.31
C PHE A 427 25.42 -20.73 -23.66
N LEU A 428 25.71 -21.66 -22.75
CA LEU A 428 25.16 -23.01 -22.75
C LEU A 428 24.03 -23.09 -21.72
N ASN A 429 22.81 -23.35 -22.19
CA ASN A 429 21.61 -23.38 -21.35
C ASN A 429 21.06 -24.81 -21.23
N TYR A 430 20.77 -25.25 -20.00
CA TYR A 430 20.10 -26.54 -19.80
C TYR A 430 19.16 -26.59 -18.60
N ALA A 431 18.18 -27.49 -18.67
CA ALA A 431 17.16 -27.69 -17.65
C ALA A 431 17.02 -29.17 -17.26
N ILE A 432 16.98 -29.43 -15.96
CA ILE A 432 16.70 -30.76 -15.40
C ILE A 432 15.20 -30.82 -15.09
N LEU A 433 14.44 -31.54 -15.91
CA LEU A 433 13.03 -31.86 -15.68
C LEU A 433 12.96 -33.02 -14.70
N THR A 434 12.12 -32.91 -13.67
CA THR A 434 12.02 -33.99 -12.67
C THR A 434 10.81 -33.89 -11.75
N THR A 435 10.55 -34.92 -10.96
CA THR A 435 9.55 -34.91 -9.88
C THR A 435 10.23 -34.71 -8.50
N PRO A 436 9.49 -34.33 -7.45
CA PRO A 436 10.08 -34.08 -6.13
C PRO A 436 10.78 -35.33 -5.59
N ARG A 437 11.94 -35.15 -4.94
CA ARG A 437 12.68 -36.26 -4.28
C ARG A 437 13.19 -37.35 -5.24
N SER A 438 13.42 -37.00 -6.49
CA SER A 438 14.06 -37.83 -7.52
C SER A 438 15.60 -37.82 -7.50
N GLY A 439 16.22 -37.01 -6.63
CA GLY A 439 17.67 -36.86 -6.59
C GLY A 439 18.24 -35.69 -7.40
N SER A 440 17.39 -34.76 -7.85
CA SER A 440 17.83 -33.58 -8.61
C SER A 440 18.87 -32.73 -7.88
N THR A 441 18.79 -32.57 -6.56
CA THR A 441 19.82 -31.87 -5.77
C THR A 441 21.16 -32.60 -5.77
N MET A 442 21.15 -33.94 -5.77
CA MET A 442 22.38 -34.73 -5.86
C MET A 442 23.03 -34.56 -7.23
N LEU A 443 22.23 -34.67 -8.30
CA LEU A 443 22.70 -34.43 -9.66
C LEU A 443 23.24 -33.00 -9.83
N SER A 444 22.52 -31.99 -9.34
CA SER A 444 22.97 -30.59 -9.35
C SER A 444 24.35 -30.39 -8.75
N SER A 445 24.63 -31.03 -7.60
CA SER A 445 25.94 -30.93 -6.93
C SER A 445 27.03 -31.63 -7.73
N MET A 446 26.77 -32.83 -8.28
CA MET A 446 27.72 -33.52 -9.16
C MET A 446 28.07 -32.68 -10.39
N LEU A 447 27.08 -32.05 -11.02
CA LEU A 447 27.28 -31.18 -12.18
C LEU A 447 28.05 -29.91 -11.80
N ALA A 448 27.75 -29.31 -10.64
CA ALA A 448 28.46 -28.15 -10.13
C ALA A 448 29.94 -28.43 -9.84
N ASN A 449 30.22 -29.55 -9.18
CA ASN A 449 31.59 -29.95 -8.87
C ASN A 449 32.35 -30.38 -10.13
N GLY A 450 31.64 -30.88 -11.16
CA GLY A 450 32.19 -31.14 -12.48
C GLY A 450 32.37 -29.91 -13.38
N GLY A 451 32.08 -28.69 -12.90
CA GLY A 451 32.23 -27.46 -13.70
C GLY A 451 31.13 -27.23 -14.74
N LEU A 452 30.03 -27.99 -14.71
CA LEU A 452 28.91 -27.87 -15.66
C LEU A 452 27.86 -26.84 -15.21
N GLY A 453 28.31 -25.66 -14.75
CA GLY A 453 27.43 -24.65 -14.17
C GLY A 453 26.92 -25.05 -12.77
N LYS A 454 25.96 -24.31 -12.20
CA LYS A 454 25.40 -24.61 -10.86
C LYS A 454 23.89 -24.78 -10.90
N PRO A 455 23.35 -25.96 -11.28
CA PRO A 455 21.92 -26.14 -11.44
C PRO A 455 21.13 -25.96 -10.15
N ARG A 456 20.31 -24.92 -10.10
CA ARG A 456 19.44 -24.60 -8.94
C ARG A 456 17.98 -24.53 -9.35
N GLU A 457 17.10 -24.49 -8.37
CA GLU A 457 15.66 -24.26 -8.59
C GLU A 457 15.43 -22.76 -8.80
N HIS A 458 15.82 -22.24 -9.97
CA HIS A 458 15.62 -20.84 -10.34
C HIS A 458 14.14 -20.48 -10.55
N PHE A 459 13.33 -21.49 -10.88
CA PHE A 459 11.87 -21.36 -11.04
C PHE A 459 11.17 -21.97 -9.83
N ARG A 460 10.77 -21.11 -8.90
CA ARG A 460 10.00 -21.45 -7.69
C ARG A 460 8.70 -20.64 -7.66
N GLN A 461 7.95 -20.75 -6.58
CA GLN A 461 6.66 -20.06 -6.42
C GLN A 461 6.74 -18.54 -6.69
N ALA A 462 7.84 -17.87 -6.32
CA ALA A 462 8.04 -16.44 -6.61
C ALA A 462 8.13 -16.19 -8.12
N SER A 463 8.96 -16.95 -8.84
CA SER A 463 9.09 -16.90 -10.30
C SER A 463 7.76 -17.23 -10.98
N ALA A 464 7.00 -18.21 -10.46
CA ALA A 464 5.69 -18.55 -11.00
C ALA A 464 4.66 -17.46 -10.80
N THR A 465 4.68 -16.80 -9.64
CA THR A 465 3.82 -15.65 -9.39
C THR A 465 4.15 -14.49 -10.33
N LEU A 466 5.44 -14.23 -10.56
CA LEU A 466 5.91 -13.22 -11.52
C LEU A 466 5.44 -13.55 -12.95
N LEU A 467 5.75 -14.75 -13.43
CA LEU A 467 5.48 -15.17 -14.81
C LEU A 467 3.99 -15.33 -15.10
N ASN A 468 3.15 -15.73 -14.14
CA ASN A 468 1.71 -15.83 -14.37
C ASN A 468 1.01 -14.47 -14.39
N ASN A 469 1.68 -13.42 -13.90
CA ASN A 469 1.12 -12.08 -13.81
C ASN A 469 2.02 -11.07 -14.54
N TYR A 470 2.82 -11.54 -15.49
CA TYR A 470 3.91 -10.78 -16.14
C TYR A 470 3.43 -9.44 -16.73
N GLU A 471 2.25 -9.43 -17.37
CA GLU A 471 1.61 -8.20 -17.89
C GLU A 471 1.35 -7.17 -16.79
N LEU A 472 0.92 -7.62 -15.61
CA LEU A 472 0.66 -6.74 -14.47
C LEU A 472 1.95 -6.17 -13.87
N PHE A 473 3.06 -6.92 -13.99
CA PHE A 473 4.37 -6.52 -13.51
C PHE A 473 5.12 -5.62 -14.49
N GLY A 474 4.62 -5.48 -15.73
CA GLY A 474 5.39 -4.90 -16.82
C GLY A 474 6.70 -5.66 -17.06
N ALA A 475 6.74 -6.95 -16.73
CA ALA A 475 7.89 -7.82 -16.91
C ALA A 475 7.64 -8.69 -18.13
N ASP A 476 8.57 -8.72 -19.07
CA ASP A 476 8.52 -9.67 -20.18
C ASP A 476 9.10 -11.02 -19.69
N PRO A 477 8.37 -12.15 -19.83
CA PRO A 477 8.87 -13.48 -19.51
C PRO A 477 10.22 -13.81 -20.14
N ASP A 478 10.49 -13.29 -21.33
CA ASP A 478 11.75 -13.48 -22.04
C ASP A 478 12.90 -12.78 -21.30
N GLU A 479 12.66 -11.56 -20.84
CA GLU A 479 13.60 -10.78 -20.04
C GLU A 479 13.83 -11.41 -18.66
N VAL A 480 12.80 -11.96 -18.03
CA VAL A 480 12.93 -12.70 -16.77
C VAL A 480 13.82 -13.93 -16.96
N LEU A 481 13.65 -14.66 -18.07
CA LEU A 481 14.48 -15.81 -18.41
C LEU A 481 15.93 -15.40 -18.64
N ASP A 482 16.17 -14.30 -19.37
CA ASP A 482 17.50 -13.73 -19.62
C ASP A 482 18.21 -13.31 -18.33
N PHE A 483 17.47 -12.65 -17.43
CA PHE A 483 17.99 -12.31 -16.11
C PHE A 483 18.46 -13.57 -15.35
N LEU A 484 17.61 -14.61 -15.30
CA LEU A 484 17.95 -15.86 -14.61
C LEU A 484 19.14 -16.55 -15.26
N ARG A 485 19.24 -16.53 -16.60
CA ARG A 485 20.37 -17.09 -17.34
C ARG A 485 21.67 -16.42 -16.97
N TYR A 486 21.71 -15.08 -16.99
CA TYR A 486 22.92 -14.33 -16.69
C TYR A 486 23.38 -14.52 -15.24
N PHE A 487 22.50 -14.29 -14.26
CA PHE A 487 22.89 -14.37 -12.84
C PHE A 487 23.06 -15.81 -12.34
N GLY A 488 22.40 -16.78 -12.96
CA GLY A 488 22.52 -18.19 -12.62
C GLY A 488 23.64 -18.91 -13.35
N ALA A 489 24.30 -18.26 -14.31
CA ALA A 489 25.39 -18.88 -15.04
C ALA A 489 26.69 -18.85 -14.26
N VAL A 490 27.56 -19.81 -14.61
CA VAL A 490 28.95 -19.85 -14.15
C VAL A 490 29.85 -19.66 -15.34
N GLU A 491 30.88 -18.84 -15.18
CA GLU A 491 31.92 -18.64 -16.19
C GLU A 491 32.62 -19.97 -16.49
N HIS A 492 32.89 -20.19 -17.77
CA HIS A 492 33.57 -21.35 -18.31
C HIS A 492 34.50 -20.88 -19.45
N ASP A 493 35.51 -21.67 -19.79
CA ASP A 493 36.61 -21.27 -20.70
C ASP A 493 36.21 -20.63 -22.04
N ASN A 494 34.97 -20.84 -22.52
CA ASN A 494 34.46 -20.32 -23.79
C ASN A 494 33.09 -19.64 -23.65
N GLY A 495 32.76 -19.11 -22.46
CA GLY A 495 31.52 -18.39 -22.20
C GLY A 495 30.92 -18.70 -20.83
N TYR A 496 29.62 -18.97 -20.80
CA TYR A 496 28.86 -19.14 -19.57
C TYR A 496 27.96 -20.36 -19.63
N ILE A 497 27.83 -21.09 -18.51
CA ILE A 497 26.95 -22.25 -18.40
C ILE A 497 25.83 -21.95 -17.41
N PHE A 498 24.59 -21.90 -17.90
CA PHE A 498 23.39 -21.79 -17.08
C PHE A 498 22.67 -23.14 -17.01
N GLY A 499 22.56 -23.68 -15.80
CA GLY A 499 21.78 -24.88 -15.51
C GLY A 499 20.62 -24.57 -14.56
N THR A 500 19.46 -25.16 -14.77
CA THR A 500 18.31 -25.00 -13.86
C THR A 500 17.59 -26.32 -13.58
N LYS A 501 16.86 -26.39 -12.47
CA LYS A 501 15.99 -27.50 -12.07
C LYS A 501 14.52 -27.08 -12.21
N LEU A 502 13.75 -27.87 -12.94
CA LEU A 502 12.31 -27.71 -13.12
C LEU A 502 11.60 -28.91 -12.51
N ILE A 503 11.16 -28.75 -11.25
CA ILE A 503 10.38 -29.77 -10.57
C ILE A 503 8.92 -29.64 -11.00
N SER A 504 8.28 -30.76 -11.34
CA SER A 504 6.90 -30.86 -11.85
C SER A 504 5.91 -29.89 -11.23
N HIS A 505 5.80 -29.83 -9.90
CA HIS A 505 4.83 -28.95 -9.24
C HIS A 505 5.13 -27.46 -9.44
N PHE A 506 6.40 -27.05 -9.57
CA PHE A 506 6.73 -25.65 -9.90
C PHE A 506 6.34 -25.29 -11.34
N VAL A 507 6.36 -26.26 -12.25
CA VAL A 507 5.99 -26.06 -13.65
C VAL A 507 4.47 -26.16 -13.85
N GLN A 508 3.79 -27.01 -13.11
CA GLN A 508 2.33 -27.13 -13.14
C GLN A 508 1.63 -25.87 -12.67
N ASP A 509 2.26 -25.16 -11.72
CA ASP A 509 1.74 -23.90 -11.19
C ASP A 509 1.94 -22.72 -12.16
N LEU A 510 2.60 -22.91 -13.32
CA LEU A 510 2.80 -21.89 -14.34
C LEU A 510 1.67 -21.89 -15.38
N GLU A 511 0.98 -20.76 -15.51
CA GLU A 511 0.05 -20.48 -16.62
C GLU A 511 0.82 -20.16 -17.90
N TYR A 512 1.97 -19.49 -17.78
CA TYR A 512 2.90 -19.27 -18.87
C TYR A 512 3.60 -20.59 -19.26
N ASP A 513 3.57 -20.95 -20.55
CA ASP A 513 4.16 -22.22 -21.02
C ASP A 513 5.70 -22.15 -21.13
N LEU A 514 6.36 -22.09 -19.96
CA LEU A 514 7.81 -21.95 -19.83
C LEU A 514 8.57 -23.05 -20.58
N LEU A 515 8.07 -24.28 -20.56
CA LEU A 515 8.71 -25.39 -21.28
C LEU A 515 8.68 -25.18 -22.79
N ALA A 516 7.58 -24.68 -23.34
CA ALA A 516 7.49 -24.35 -24.76
C ALA A 516 8.47 -23.22 -25.13
N LYS A 517 8.60 -22.22 -24.25
CA LYS A 517 9.57 -21.13 -24.46
C LYS A 517 11.01 -21.62 -24.43
N MET A 518 11.39 -22.37 -23.39
CA MET A 518 12.74 -22.91 -23.27
C MET A 518 13.08 -23.87 -24.43
N ASN A 519 12.12 -24.69 -24.87
CA ASN A 519 12.30 -25.62 -25.98
C ASN A 519 12.40 -24.94 -27.35
N SER A 520 11.75 -23.80 -27.55
CA SER A 520 11.94 -23.00 -28.77
C SER A 520 13.23 -22.17 -28.74
N GLY A 521 13.84 -22.03 -27.57
CA GLY A 521 15.17 -21.45 -27.38
C GLY A 521 16.31 -22.47 -27.51
N ASP A 522 17.44 -22.17 -26.85
CA ASP A 522 18.69 -22.93 -26.90
C ASP A 522 18.88 -23.90 -25.72
N PHE A 523 17.81 -24.20 -24.96
CA PHE A 523 17.90 -25.09 -23.81
C PHE A 523 18.01 -26.55 -24.22
N LYS A 524 18.96 -27.24 -23.58
CA LYS A 524 19.06 -28.70 -23.58
C LYS A 524 18.33 -29.27 -22.36
N PHE A 525 17.65 -30.40 -22.50
CA PHE A 525 16.83 -30.97 -21.43
C PHE A 525 17.37 -32.30 -20.94
N ILE A 526 17.46 -32.43 -19.62
CA ILE A 526 17.79 -33.67 -18.92
C ILE A 526 16.53 -34.10 -18.18
N TYR A 527 16.03 -35.31 -18.41
CA TYR A 527 14.89 -35.83 -17.67
C TYR A 527 15.37 -36.80 -16.60
N LEU A 528 15.41 -36.32 -15.35
CA LEU A 528 15.79 -37.13 -14.19
C LEU A 528 14.57 -37.87 -13.63
N LYS A 529 14.65 -39.19 -13.63
CA LYS A 529 13.63 -40.11 -13.12
C LYS A 529 14.12 -40.82 -11.87
N ARG A 530 13.17 -41.26 -11.05
CA ARG A 530 13.43 -42.23 -9.98
C ARG A 530 12.52 -43.42 -10.22
N GLU A 531 13.13 -44.59 -10.38
CA GLU A 531 12.43 -45.81 -10.79
C GLU A 531 11.67 -46.44 -9.61
N ASP A 532 12.24 -46.38 -8.40
CA ASP A 532 11.56 -46.85 -7.18
C ASP A 532 10.57 -45.81 -6.64
N GLU A 533 9.31 -45.90 -7.11
CA GLU A 533 8.18 -45.07 -6.66
C GLU A 533 7.97 -45.16 -5.15
N ALA A 534 8.03 -46.36 -4.58
CA ALA A 534 7.84 -46.55 -3.14
C ALA A 534 8.92 -45.80 -2.35
N ALA A 535 10.17 -45.87 -2.79
CA ALA A 535 11.26 -45.18 -2.13
C ALA A 535 11.17 -43.65 -2.30
N GLN A 536 10.60 -43.18 -3.39
CA GLN A 536 10.32 -41.75 -3.62
C GLN A 536 9.20 -41.26 -2.69
N VAL A 537 8.06 -41.96 -2.63
CA VAL A 537 6.92 -41.66 -1.75
C VAL A 537 7.34 -41.70 -0.28
N THR A 538 8.08 -42.73 0.14
CA THR A 538 8.66 -42.80 1.49
C THR A 538 9.53 -41.58 1.77
N SER A 539 10.34 -41.14 0.81
CA SER A 539 11.20 -39.98 0.98
C SER A 539 10.42 -38.67 1.14
N ILE A 540 9.34 -38.49 0.37
CA ILE A 540 8.44 -37.33 0.48
C ILE A 540 7.76 -37.30 1.85
N LEU A 541 7.19 -38.44 2.28
CA LEU A 541 6.49 -38.54 3.55
C LEU A 541 7.44 -38.28 4.73
N ARG A 542 8.64 -38.86 4.72
CA ARG A 542 9.67 -38.58 5.74
C ARG A 542 9.97 -37.10 5.82
N ALA A 543 10.28 -36.48 4.69
CA ALA A 543 10.66 -35.07 4.65
C ALA A 543 9.53 -34.14 5.15
N ARG A 544 8.27 -34.43 4.80
CA ARG A 544 7.09 -33.69 5.29
C ARG A 544 6.91 -33.81 6.80
N LYS A 545 7.16 -34.98 7.39
CA LYS A 545 6.96 -35.21 8.83
C LYS A 545 8.13 -34.70 9.69
N SER A 546 9.36 -34.78 9.19
CA SER A 546 10.55 -34.29 9.91
C SER A 546 10.88 -32.81 9.64
N ASN A 547 10.29 -32.23 8.58
CA ASN A 547 10.68 -30.95 8.01
C ASN A 547 12.18 -30.89 7.67
N PHE A 548 12.73 -31.98 7.13
CA PHE A 548 14.15 -32.11 6.77
C PHE A 548 14.28 -32.77 5.40
N TRP A 549 14.92 -32.07 4.44
CA TRP A 549 14.89 -32.47 3.03
C TRP A 549 16.26 -32.88 2.48
N HIS A 550 17.37 -32.29 2.95
CA HIS A 550 18.73 -32.57 2.44
C HIS A 550 19.72 -32.87 3.56
N ALA A 551 20.55 -33.90 3.38
CA ALA A 551 21.66 -34.20 4.27
C ALA A 551 22.97 -34.04 3.50
N HIS A 552 23.89 -33.27 4.07
CA HIS A 552 25.22 -32.98 3.51
C HIS A 552 26.31 -33.85 4.14
N SER A 553 25.95 -34.68 5.13
CA SER A 553 26.86 -35.67 5.71
C SER A 553 26.12 -36.92 6.18
N ASN A 554 26.83 -38.04 6.24
CA ASN A 554 26.31 -39.29 6.79
C ASN A 554 25.88 -39.15 8.26
N GLU A 555 26.51 -38.25 9.01
CA GLU A 555 26.15 -37.94 10.39
C GLU A 555 24.79 -37.21 10.45
N GLN A 556 24.56 -36.20 9.61
CA GLN A 556 23.27 -35.51 9.50
C GLN A 556 22.16 -36.47 9.06
N ALA A 557 22.40 -37.27 8.02
CA ALA A 557 21.43 -38.28 7.56
C ALA A 557 21.09 -39.30 8.66
N THR A 558 22.06 -39.65 9.51
CA THR A 558 21.84 -40.56 10.64
C THR A 558 21.09 -39.89 11.79
N LYS A 559 21.40 -38.63 12.09
CA LYS A 559 20.70 -37.84 13.12
C LYS A 559 19.23 -37.67 12.77
N GLU A 560 18.92 -37.37 11.51
CA GLU A 560 17.54 -37.19 11.06
C GLU A 560 16.76 -38.50 10.99
N ARG A 561 17.41 -39.61 10.61
CA ARG A 561 16.81 -40.95 10.74
C ARG A 561 16.49 -41.33 12.19
N LYS A 562 17.19 -40.77 13.17
CA LYS A 562 16.91 -40.95 14.61
C LYS A 562 15.86 -39.98 15.15
N ARG A 563 15.51 -38.93 14.41
CA ARG A 563 14.56 -37.89 14.85
C ARG A 563 13.13 -38.40 14.92
N LEU A 564 12.75 -39.28 13.99
CA LEU A 564 11.53 -40.06 14.03
C LEU A 564 11.87 -41.51 13.67
N THR A 565 11.56 -42.43 14.57
CA THR A 565 11.69 -43.86 14.35
C THR A 565 10.74 -44.34 13.26
N SER A 566 11.00 -45.54 12.71
CA SER A 566 10.09 -46.13 11.72
C SER A 566 8.69 -46.32 12.30
N GLU A 567 8.59 -46.75 13.55
CA GLU A 567 7.33 -46.95 14.26
C GLU A 567 6.54 -45.64 14.45
N GLU A 568 7.21 -44.54 14.83
CA GLU A 568 6.57 -43.23 14.92
C GLU A 568 6.05 -42.75 13.56
N LEU A 569 6.85 -42.88 12.50
CA LEU A 569 6.42 -42.52 11.15
C LEU A 569 5.23 -43.35 10.67
N ILE A 570 5.21 -44.65 10.94
CA ILE A 570 4.06 -45.53 10.64
C ILE A 570 2.83 -45.03 11.41
N SER A 571 2.95 -44.72 12.70
CA SER A 571 1.82 -44.24 13.50
C SER A 571 1.25 -42.89 13.03
N LEU A 572 2.10 -42.06 12.42
CA LEU A 572 1.77 -40.71 11.94
C LEU A 572 1.32 -40.66 10.48
N THR A 573 1.32 -41.80 9.79
CA THR A 573 1.04 -41.89 8.35
C THR A 573 -0.13 -42.83 8.11
N THR A 574 -1.17 -42.32 7.45
CA THR A 574 -2.34 -43.12 7.08
C THR A 574 -2.18 -43.71 5.69
N GLU A 575 -2.87 -44.83 5.40
CA GLU A 575 -2.87 -45.40 4.03
C GLU A 575 -3.44 -44.41 2.99
N LEU A 576 -4.44 -43.61 3.37
CA LEU A 576 -4.99 -42.52 2.55
C LEU A 576 -3.95 -41.43 2.24
N GLU A 577 -3.06 -41.13 3.19
CA GLU A 577 -1.98 -40.17 2.97
C GLU A 577 -0.94 -40.73 1.98
N VAL A 578 -0.60 -42.02 2.10
CA VAL A 578 0.28 -42.71 1.13
C VAL A 578 -0.35 -42.69 -0.26
N GLU A 579 -1.64 -43.02 -0.36
CA GLU A 579 -2.40 -42.98 -1.61
C GLU A 579 -2.38 -41.60 -2.25
N LYS A 580 -2.68 -40.56 -1.48
CA LYS A 580 -2.65 -39.19 -1.97
C LYS A 580 -1.27 -38.81 -2.51
N VAL A 581 -0.20 -39.08 -1.77
CA VAL A 581 1.16 -38.75 -2.22
C VAL A 581 1.56 -39.55 -3.46
N CYS A 582 1.14 -40.80 -3.56
CA CYS A 582 1.38 -41.64 -4.73
C CYS A 582 0.66 -41.09 -5.97
N ASN A 583 -0.63 -40.77 -5.86
CA ASN A 583 -1.41 -40.18 -6.95
C ASN A 583 -0.85 -38.82 -7.37
N ASP A 584 -0.55 -37.94 -6.41
CA ASP A 584 0.07 -36.62 -6.68
C ASP A 584 1.39 -36.78 -7.45
N LEU A 585 2.21 -37.81 -7.13
CA LEU A 585 3.48 -38.08 -7.80
C LEU A 585 3.29 -38.62 -9.22
N ARG A 586 2.32 -39.52 -9.41
CA ARG A 586 1.96 -40.08 -10.73
C ARG A 586 1.41 -39.01 -11.65
N ASP A 587 0.54 -38.12 -11.14
CA ASP A 587 -0.01 -36.99 -11.90
C ASP A 587 1.10 -36.02 -12.32
N GLN A 588 2.05 -35.76 -11.42
CA GLN A 588 3.24 -34.95 -11.71
C GLN A 588 4.15 -35.57 -12.79
N LYS A 589 4.34 -36.89 -12.75
CA LYS A 589 5.10 -37.61 -13.78
C LYS A 589 4.38 -37.55 -15.13
N ALA A 590 3.08 -37.89 -15.15
CA ALA A 590 2.26 -37.86 -16.35
C ALA A 590 2.20 -36.45 -16.97
N PHE A 591 2.19 -35.40 -16.16
CA PHE A 591 2.28 -34.02 -16.64
C PHE A 591 3.58 -33.73 -17.38
N ILE A 592 4.74 -34.13 -16.82
CA ILE A 592 6.04 -33.95 -17.49
C ILE A 592 6.07 -34.76 -18.79
N ASP A 593 5.70 -36.04 -18.74
CA ASP A 593 5.69 -36.93 -19.91
C ASP A 593 4.83 -36.33 -21.05
N LYS A 594 3.62 -35.88 -20.72
CA LYS A 594 2.73 -35.22 -21.67
C LYS A 594 3.32 -33.93 -22.23
N LYS A 595 4.00 -33.11 -21.43
CA LYS A 595 4.65 -31.88 -21.90
C LYS A 595 5.81 -32.17 -22.84
N ILE A 596 6.66 -33.15 -22.50
CA ILE A 596 7.76 -33.62 -23.37
C ILE A 596 7.20 -34.09 -24.72
N GLU A 597 6.17 -34.93 -24.72
CA GLU A 597 5.53 -35.43 -25.93
C GLU A 597 4.87 -34.31 -26.75
N SER A 598 4.02 -33.49 -26.11
CA SER A 598 3.24 -32.46 -26.82
C SER A 598 4.09 -31.35 -27.42
N LEU A 599 5.23 -31.02 -26.80
CA LEU A 599 6.16 -30.00 -27.27
C LEU A 599 7.32 -30.57 -28.09
N ASN A 600 7.38 -31.90 -28.27
CA ASN A 600 8.50 -32.62 -28.89
C ASN A 600 9.87 -32.25 -28.29
N ILE A 601 9.95 -32.20 -26.95
CA ILE A 601 11.19 -31.88 -26.25
C ILE A 601 12.16 -33.06 -26.37
N VAL A 602 13.38 -32.79 -26.82
CA VAL A 602 14.45 -33.80 -26.84
C VAL A 602 15.14 -33.83 -25.48
N THR A 603 15.04 -34.97 -24.78
CA THR A 603 15.64 -35.16 -23.44
C THR A 603 16.76 -36.20 -23.45
N LEU A 604 17.77 -35.99 -22.60
CA LEU A 604 18.62 -37.07 -22.09
C LEU A 604 17.96 -37.65 -20.83
N ASP A 605 17.55 -38.91 -20.89
CA ASP A 605 16.99 -39.60 -19.74
C ASP A 605 18.09 -40.08 -18.79
N VAL A 606 17.92 -39.77 -17.51
CA VAL A 606 18.85 -40.15 -16.43
C VAL A 606 18.03 -40.73 -15.28
N SER A 607 18.49 -41.81 -14.64
CA SER A 607 17.84 -42.36 -13.45
C SER A 607 18.63 -42.11 -12.17
N TYR A 608 17.91 -41.87 -11.08
CA TYR A 608 18.47 -41.76 -9.73
C TYR A 608 19.27 -43.00 -9.34
N GLU A 609 18.76 -44.18 -9.70
CA GLU A 609 19.37 -45.47 -9.45
C GLU A 609 20.73 -45.57 -10.17
N ALA A 610 20.83 -45.12 -11.42
CA ALA A 610 22.11 -45.07 -12.14
C ALA A 610 23.10 -44.10 -11.46
N LEU A 611 22.64 -42.91 -11.05
CA LEU A 611 23.46 -41.90 -10.36
C LEU A 611 23.97 -42.33 -8.98
N THR A 612 23.27 -43.24 -8.30
CA THR A 612 23.67 -43.78 -6.99
C THR A 612 24.40 -45.12 -7.07
N SER A 613 24.62 -45.62 -8.29
CA SER A 613 25.33 -46.87 -8.56
C SER A 613 26.77 -46.63 -9.05
N GLU A 614 27.46 -47.71 -9.40
CA GLU A 614 28.74 -47.69 -10.12
C GLU A 614 28.68 -47.01 -11.50
N ASN A 615 27.49 -46.88 -12.09
CA ASN A 615 27.29 -46.23 -13.39
C ASN A 615 27.30 -44.70 -13.34
N ARG A 616 27.41 -44.08 -12.14
CA ARG A 616 27.38 -42.62 -11.97
C ARG A 616 28.26 -41.86 -12.95
N ASN A 617 29.51 -42.28 -13.12
CA ASN A 617 30.46 -41.57 -13.97
C ASN A 617 30.07 -41.65 -15.46
N ILE A 618 29.42 -42.75 -15.87
CA ILE A 618 28.89 -42.93 -17.23
C ILE A 618 27.73 -41.94 -17.46
N GLU A 619 26.82 -41.81 -16.49
CA GLU A 619 25.70 -40.86 -16.57
C GLU A 619 26.19 -39.42 -16.65
N VAL A 620 27.14 -39.01 -15.80
CA VAL A 620 27.71 -37.65 -15.83
C VAL A 620 28.44 -37.38 -17.15
N GLN A 621 29.16 -38.36 -17.70
CA GLN A 621 29.76 -38.24 -19.04
C GLN A 621 28.71 -38.11 -20.14
N ALA A 622 27.63 -38.88 -20.08
CA ALA A 622 26.54 -38.80 -21.05
C ALA A 622 25.89 -37.41 -21.01
N ILE A 623 25.72 -36.82 -19.82
CA ILE A 623 25.25 -35.45 -19.64
C ILE A 623 26.22 -34.46 -20.27
N SER A 624 27.53 -34.52 -19.96
CA SER A 624 28.53 -33.62 -20.54
C SER A 624 28.49 -33.65 -22.07
N LYS A 625 28.45 -34.85 -22.65
CA LYS A 625 28.36 -35.04 -24.11
C LYS A 625 27.06 -34.50 -24.68
N HIS A 626 25.92 -34.74 -24.03
CA HIS A 626 24.63 -34.17 -24.43
C HIS A 626 24.67 -32.63 -24.42
N LEU A 627 25.30 -32.06 -23.40
CA LEU A 627 25.55 -30.64 -23.27
C LEU A 627 26.58 -30.09 -24.28
N GLY A 628 27.32 -30.95 -24.98
CA GLY A 628 28.29 -30.57 -26.01
C GLY A 628 29.65 -30.17 -25.44
N ILE A 629 29.99 -30.69 -24.26
CA ILE A 629 31.28 -30.49 -23.59
C ILE A 629 32.05 -31.81 -23.65
N ASP A 630 33.11 -31.84 -24.44
CA ASP A 630 33.83 -33.07 -24.83
C ASP A 630 34.86 -33.55 -23.78
N GLU A 631 35.38 -32.67 -22.92
CA GLU A 631 36.34 -33.02 -21.87
C GLU A 631 35.91 -32.46 -20.51
N LEU A 632 35.24 -33.29 -19.69
CA LEU A 632 35.03 -32.99 -18.28
C LEU A 632 36.07 -33.73 -17.44
N ALA A 633 36.80 -33.00 -16.59
CA ALA A 633 37.65 -33.61 -15.57
C ALA A 633 36.77 -34.22 -14.46
N LEU A 634 36.34 -35.47 -14.65
CA LEU A 634 35.40 -36.19 -13.76
C LEU A 634 35.95 -36.52 -12.37
N THR A 635 37.21 -36.21 -12.10
CA THR A 635 37.88 -36.50 -10.83
C THR A 635 37.29 -35.74 -9.64
N GLU A 636 36.38 -34.78 -9.87
CA GLU A 636 35.82 -33.90 -8.84
C GLU A 636 34.28 -33.99 -8.70
N ALA A 637 33.56 -34.76 -9.52
CA ALA A 637 32.10 -34.83 -9.52
C ALA A 637 31.49 -35.71 -8.39
N GLU A 638 31.98 -35.55 -7.16
CA GLU A 638 31.33 -36.11 -5.98
C GLU A 638 30.08 -35.31 -5.63
N ALA A 639 29.04 -35.97 -5.10
CA ALA A 639 27.86 -35.27 -4.62
C ALA A 639 28.06 -34.83 -3.16
N ASP A 640 27.74 -33.56 -2.89
CA ASP A 640 27.75 -32.96 -1.55
C ASP A 640 26.51 -33.34 -0.72
N THR A 641 25.71 -34.29 -1.22
CA THR A 641 24.49 -34.75 -0.55
C THR A 641 24.43 -36.26 -0.48
N VAL A 642 23.90 -36.78 0.62
CA VAL A 642 23.74 -38.21 0.87
C VAL A 642 22.26 -38.59 0.99
N ARG A 643 21.94 -39.82 0.58
CA ARG A 643 20.60 -40.40 0.67
C ARG A 643 20.13 -40.46 2.13
N ILE A 644 19.04 -39.75 2.43
CA ILE A 644 18.40 -39.80 3.75
C ILE A 644 17.53 -41.06 3.91
N GLY A 645 16.85 -41.47 2.84
CA GLY A 645 15.90 -42.58 2.88
C GLY A 645 16.58 -43.94 3.09
N SER A 646 16.06 -44.74 4.01
CA SER A 646 16.46 -46.13 4.28
C SER A 646 15.38 -47.11 3.83
N GLU A 647 15.80 -48.29 3.39
CA GLU A 647 14.93 -49.46 3.20
C GLU A 647 14.64 -50.09 4.57
N ASP A 648 13.81 -49.39 5.35
CA ASP A 648 13.43 -49.79 6.69
C ASP A 648 11.94 -50.11 6.79
N ARG A 649 11.45 -50.36 8.01
CA ARG A 649 10.06 -50.75 8.24
C ARG A 649 9.04 -49.74 7.70
N PHE A 650 9.38 -48.46 7.66
CA PHE A 650 8.47 -47.46 7.10
C PHE A 650 8.43 -47.50 5.56
N TYR A 651 9.57 -47.78 4.90
CA TYR A 651 9.58 -48.06 3.46
C TYR A 651 8.71 -49.28 3.14
N GLU A 652 8.86 -50.37 3.89
CA GLU A 652 8.04 -51.57 3.70
C GLU A 652 6.55 -51.31 3.94
N PHE A 653 6.20 -50.48 4.94
CA PHE A 653 4.81 -50.04 5.15
C PHE A 653 4.27 -49.30 3.92
N VAL A 654 5.00 -48.27 3.43
CA VAL A 654 4.59 -47.49 2.25
C VAL A 654 4.47 -48.36 1.00
N LYS A 655 5.44 -49.25 0.76
CA LYS A 655 5.44 -50.19 -0.37
C LYS A 655 4.21 -51.11 -0.34
N ASN A 656 3.90 -51.67 0.82
CA ASN A 656 2.71 -52.50 1.00
C ASN A 656 1.41 -51.71 0.83
N SER A 657 1.36 -50.45 1.29
CA SER A 657 0.20 -49.58 1.05
C SER A 657 0.00 -49.28 -0.44
N ILE A 658 1.08 -48.99 -1.19
CA ILE A 658 1.02 -48.76 -2.64
C ILE A 658 0.48 -50.00 -3.38
N LEU A 659 0.96 -51.20 -3.01
CA LEU A 659 0.48 -52.47 -3.59
C LEU A 659 -1.01 -52.75 -3.36
N LYS A 660 -1.65 -52.11 -2.37
CA LYS A 660 -3.11 -52.22 -2.15
C LYS A 660 -3.92 -51.25 -3.02
N ILE A 661 -3.28 -50.23 -3.56
CA ILE A 661 -3.89 -49.13 -4.34
C ILE A 661 -3.83 -49.45 -5.84
N THR A 662 -2.75 -50.10 -6.29
CA THR A 662 -2.59 -50.68 -7.64
C THR A 662 -3.33 -52.00 -7.76
#